data_AF-A0A193KY83-F1
#
_entry.id   AF-A0A193KY83-F1
#
_cell.length_a   1.000
_cell.length_b   1.000
_cell.length_c   1.000
_cell.angle_alpha   90.00
_cell.angle_beta   90.00
_cell.angle_gamma   90.00
#
_symmetry.space_group_name_H-M   'P 1'
#
loop_
_entity.id
_entity.type
_entity.pdbx_description
1 polymer ?
#
loop_
_entity_poly.entity_id
_entity_poly.type
_entity_poly.pdbx_seq_one_letter_code
_entity_poly.pdbx_strand_id
1 'polypeptide(L)'
;MIRRGAGRRAGRAGARTARPLTVTPGGERVHLVHLGDRPPAPLTDLAGLLGPAGQDEVVVVVGSSLGDGGVDTLCNELAPALEESRKADIRVLRLVMSAGADEAGGRHSAARLLCERWGLDVLATAGAAVVVPDGSLFSPDLPGAPGGWWHFSTGQVPRRVGSRLPVPDWEPALERVGRETADGHVVEAVPAGLLVRPAQATAPVVHALPYAVPPDPDRPHVLLGAPGVPAEALADVLAALPGRLRRSARLLSLDGQDLIGTGRAVADLIGAETQVAHGIPVITEGSVPGETSVSLRMVGADGTPSWRPYVESVVCPPVRDGVRPPVRVGAWRAPAGLGGERTVGAEPDALPLDGRWKAAVTPAGLWIGPRSTRPPRAASDRPVAHDVVAVDLGAPRRALDDSLWPHLDALLRDMEPEERERAVVHVHGVLGAKGMDRLRRLAVRHGFSLLAPEQTARATQTHTPDESGPEGEPEPEGSVPAAPVPGVPLATTSAHAPVASPAPDVPDVPDAPDVPDVSSGEPAYATAGVGVGVGVDTSTSTSTRENAARAPVPPPSEESRSRPTPVARPAVPQPSAPQPSAPQTDHERLRASLGPFWERHAKAATQAMTRMPGMRAQDTGGASLAHLAAVHVYLTAVDASELGTAVADDDESTLTLLRCLEWGLRRLPSYRGAVVSTGPGLTTRLTPDLVGTRLDSEVPVRGTAVEATCPAPPADHVLIWSVTGRRTDALVDGEGREILFSRHSGFRVLDVVRRGPATIGLLRELPPHDRSSGTAELSGADTALLERLRTALDLSPAAPAGPS
;
A
#
# COMPACT_ATOMS: atom_id res chain seq x y z
N MET A 1 -44.82 5.40 -18.74
CA MET A 1 -45.56 6.39 -19.57
C MET A 1 -44.74 7.68 -19.64
N ILE A 2 -43.97 7.93 -20.70
CA ILE A 2 -43.09 9.12 -20.81
C ILE A 2 -43.16 9.69 -22.23
N ARG A 3 -43.43 11.00 -22.36
CA ARG A 3 -43.47 11.71 -23.66
C ARG A 3 -42.07 12.20 -24.03
N ARG A 4 -41.71 12.05 -25.32
CA ARG A 4 -40.48 12.60 -25.91
C ARG A 4 -40.62 14.10 -26.16
N GLY A 5 -39.56 14.86 -25.92
CA GLY A 5 -39.39 16.25 -26.38
C GLY A 5 -37.93 16.49 -26.76
N ALA A 6 -37.66 16.70 -28.05
CA ALA A 6 -36.31 16.94 -28.57
C ALA A 6 -36.08 18.42 -28.83
N GLY A 7 -34.86 18.92 -28.58
CA GLY A 7 -34.49 20.31 -28.84
C GLY A 7 -32.98 20.49 -29.01
N ARG A 8 -32.47 20.33 -30.24
CA ARG A 8 -31.09 20.69 -30.58
C ARG A 8 -30.94 22.22 -30.62
N ARG A 9 -29.89 22.77 -29.99
CA ARG A 9 -29.30 24.06 -30.37
C ARG A 9 -27.78 23.90 -30.46
N ALA A 10 -27.23 24.21 -31.63
CA ALA A 10 -25.79 24.25 -31.84
C ALA A 10 -25.19 25.51 -31.20
N GLY A 11 -24.26 25.32 -30.27
CA GLY A 11 -23.47 26.40 -29.68
C GLY A 11 -22.26 26.73 -30.55
N ARG A 12 -22.18 27.98 -31.02
CA ARG A 12 -21.07 28.51 -31.83
C ARG A 12 -19.83 28.67 -30.93
N ALA A 13 -18.79 27.85 -31.13
CA ALA A 13 -17.56 27.95 -30.34
C ALA A 13 -16.83 29.27 -30.65
N GLY A 14 -16.63 30.10 -29.63
CA GLY A 14 -15.81 31.31 -29.73
C GLY A 14 -14.32 30.95 -29.67
N ALA A 15 -13.52 31.57 -30.53
CA ALA A 15 -12.06 31.46 -30.48
C ALA A 15 -11.56 32.00 -29.13
N ARG A 16 -10.98 31.12 -28.33
CA ARG A 16 -10.45 31.43 -27.00
C ARG A 16 -9.01 31.89 -27.18
N THR A 17 -8.73 33.17 -26.98
CA THR A 17 -7.37 33.72 -27.09
C THR A 17 -6.43 32.96 -26.17
N ALA A 18 -5.33 32.45 -26.74
CA ALA A 18 -4.29 31.77 -25.98
C ALA A 18 -3.68 32.77 -24.98
N ARG A 19 -3.50 32.33 -23.73
CA ARG A 19 -2.76 33.11 -22.73
C ARG A 19 -1.28 33.08 -23.07
N PRO A 20 -0.51 34.16 -22.81
CA PRO A 20 0.92 34.15 -23.02
C PRO A 20 1.60 33.14 -22.08
N LEU A 21 2.76 32.65 -22.53
CA LEU A 21 3.72 31.93 -21.69
C LEU A 21 4.42 32.95 -20.78
N THR A 22 4.75 32.57 -19.56
CA THR A 22 5.36 33.45 -18.56
C THR A 22 6.36 32.67 -17.72
N VAL A 23 7.49 33.31 -17.39
CA VAL A 23 8.51 32.77 -16.48
C VAL A 23 8.47 33.53 -15.16
N THR A 24 8.37 32.81 -14.05
CA THR A 24 8.41 33.37 -12.69
C THR A 24 9.41 32.64 -11.81
N PRO A 25 10.04 33.28 -10.81
CA PRO A 25 10.88 32.58 -9.85
C PRO A 25 10.04 31.64 -8.98
N GLY A 26 10.52 30.41 -8.78
CA GLY A 26 9.94 29.40 -7.88
C GLY A 26 10.75 29.12 -6.62
N GLY A 27 11.99 29.63 -6.56
CA GLY A 27 12.94 29.42 -5.48
C GLY A 27 14.31 30.01 -5.85
N GLU A 28 15.34 29.75 -5.06
CA GLU A 28 16.71 30.13 -5.41
C GLU A 28 17.17 29.34 -6.65
N ARG A 29 17.36 30.06 -7.77
CA ARG A 29 17.76 29.50 -9.09
C ARG A 29 16.79 28.44 -9.65
N VAL A 30 15.53 28.50 -9.22
CA VAL A 30 14.43 27.70 -9.79
C VAL A 30 13.47 28.63 -10.53
N HIS A 31 13.23 28.36 -11.81
CA HIS A 31 12.32 29.11 -12.66
C HIS A 31 11.13 28.25 -13.11
N LEU A 32 9.93 28.82 -13.02
CA LEU A 32 8.67 28.17 -13.33
C LEU A 32 8.08 28.76 -14.61
N VAL A 33 7.79 27.91 -15.59
CA VAL A 33 7.20 28.30 -16.87
C VAL A 33 5.74 27.86 -16.91
N HIS A 34 4.83 28.81 -17.06
CA HIS A 34 3.37 28.61 -17.00
C HIS A 34 2.61 29.57 -17.93
N LEU A 35 1.29 29.40 -18.03
CA LEU A 35 0.42 30.25 -18.84
C LEU A 35 -0.32 31.31 -18.00
N GLY A 36 -0.12 32.58 -18.32
CA GLY A 36 -0.72 33.73 -17.64
C GLY A 36 0.09 34.26 -16.45
N ASP A 37 -0.49 35.19 -15.69
CA ASP A 37 0.27 36.09 -14.82
C ASP A 37 0.80 35.47 -13.50
N ARG A 38 0.39 34.24 -13.15
CA ARG A 38 0.76 33.57 -11.90
C ARG A 38 0.88 32.06 -12.07
N PRO A 39 1.90 31.41 -11.45
CA PRO A 39 2.04 29.97 -11.50
C PRO A 39 0.84 29.28 -10.81
N PRO A 40 0.35 28.15 -11.34
CA PRO A 40 -0.66 27.35 -10.67
C PRO A 40 -0.05 26.67 -9.44
N ALA A 41 -0.81 26.53 -8.35
CA ALA A 41 -0.29 26.00 -7.08
C ALA A 41 0.52 24.69 -7.21
N PRO A 42 0.07 23.65 -7.98
CA PRO A 42 0.85 22.43 -8.14
C PRO A 42 2.25 22.64 -8.77
N LEU A 43 2.46 23.69 -9.56
CA LEU A 43 3.78 24.02 -10.12
C LEU A 43 4.69 24.69 -9.07
N THR A 44 4.10 25.48 -8.16
CA THR A 44 4.80 26.03 -7.00
C THR A 44 5.14 24.93 -5.99
N ASP A 45 4.22 24.00 -5.75
CA ASP A 45 4.45 22.85 -4.86
C ASP A 45 5.60 21.98 -5.39
N LEU A 46 5.62 21.70 -6.71
CA LEU A 46 6.73 21.01 -7.39
C LEU A 46 8.07 21.76 -7.27
N ALA A 47 8.05 23.10 -7.27
CA ALA A 47 9.25 23.90 -7.06
C ALA A 47 9.82 23.70 -5.64
N GLY A 48 8.94 23.63 -4.64
CA GLY A 48 9.31 23.33 -3.26
C GLY A 48 9.94 21.95 -3.10
N LEU A 49 9.40 20.93 -3.78
CA LEU A 49 9.95 19.57 -3.74
C LEU A 49 11.36 19.46 -4.33
N LEU A 50 11.67 20.22 -5.38
CA LEU A 50 12.98 20.19 -6.03
C LEU A 50 14.09 20.86 -5.21
N GLY A 51 13.73 21.62 -4.18
CA GLY A 51 14.67 22.38 -3.34
C GLY A 51 15.35 23.54 -4.08
N PRO A 52 16.34 24.20 -3.44
CA PRO A 52 17.23 25.11 -4.14
C PRO A 52 18.09 24.36 -5.17
N ALA A 53 18.44 25.00 -6.28
CA ALA A 53 19.38 24.40 -7.23
C ALA A 53 20.80 24.29 -6.65
N GLY A 54 21.63 23.41 -7.21
CA GLY A 54 23.05 23.32 -6.85
C GLY A 54 23.83 24.62 -7.09
N GLN A 55 25.06 24.70 -6.53
CA GLN A 55 25.89 25.91 -6.62
C GLN A 55 26.28 26.31 -8.06
N ASP A 56 26.33 25.36 -8.98
CA ASP A 56 26.63 25.59 -10.41
C ASP A 56 25.43 25.25 -11.33
N GLU A 57 24.23 25.18 -10.76
CA GLU A 57 23.01 24.71 -11.42
C GLU A 57 21.89 25.77 -11.45
N VAL A 58 21.10 25.75 -12.53
CA VAL A 58 19.78 26.40 -12.62
C VAL A 58 18.73 25.35 -12.98
N VAL A 59 17.55 25.40 -12.35
CA VAL A 59 16.43 24.48 -12.60
C VAL A 59 15.30 25.22 -13.31
N VAL A 60 14.77 24.63 -14.38
CA VAL A 60 13.61 25.17 -15.11
C VAL A 60 12.50 24.12 -15.14
N VAL A 61 11.33 24.44 -14.57
CA VAL A 61 10.16 23.54 -14.52
C VAL A 61 9.07 24.05 -15.46
N VAL A 62 8.69 23.24 -16.45
CA VAL A 62 7.71 23.62 -17.48
C VAL A 62 6.36 22.96 -17.18
N GLY A 63 5.46 23.71 -16.54
CA GLY A 63 4.14 23.23 -16.09
C GLY A 63 3.01 23.44 -17.09
N SER A 64 3.29 23.72 -18.36
CA SER A 64 2.28 24.04 -19.38
C SER A 64 2.70 23.54 -20.76
N SER A 65 1.73 23.20 -21.61
CA SER A 65 2.00 22.98 -23.03
C SER A 65 2.37 24.30 -23.71
N LEU A 66 3.38 24.28 -24.58
CA LEU A 66 3.97 25.48 -25.19
C LEU A 66 3.09 26.18 -26.24
N GLY A 67 1.86 25.68 -26.47
CA GLY A 67 0.93 26.20 -27.48
C GLY A 67 1.50 26.18 -28.90
N ASP A 68 0.95 27.04 -29.76
CA ASP A 68 1.36 27.13 -31.17
C ASP A 68 2.75 27.77 -31.36
N GLY A 69 3.26 28.50 -30.35
CA GLY A 69 4.59 29.13 -30.36
C GLY A 69 5.75 28.16 -30.08
N GLY A 70 5.45 27.00 -29.48
CA GLY A 70 6.39 25.90 -29.33
C GLY A 70 7.68 26.27 -28.59
N VAL A 71 8.78 25.64 -29.01
CA VAL A 71 10.08 25.71 -28.33
C VAL A 71 10.76 27.08 -28.49
N ASP A 72 10.55 27.77 -29.60
CA ASP A 72 11.14 29.10 -29.82
C ASP A 72 10.58 30.14 -28.84
N THR A 73 9.26 30.10 -28.56
CA THR A 73 8.65 30.93 -27.52
C THR A 73 9.24 30.62 -26.15
N LEU A 74 9.38 29.34 -25.77
CA LEU A 74 10.03 28.94 -24.52
C LEU A 74 11.45 29.52 -24.40
N CYS A 75 12.26 29.41 -25.46
CA CYS A 75 13.63 29.92 -25.48
C CYS A 75 13.66 31.46 -25.33
N ASN A 76 12.72 32.18 -25.94
CA ASN A 76 12.71 33.64 -25.86
C ASN A 76 12.26 34.14 -24.48
N GLU A 77 11.26 33.50 -23.85
CA GLU A 77 10.81 33.84 -22.48
C GLU A 77 11.85 33.49 -21.40
N LEU A 78 12.62 32.41 -21.58
CA LEU A 78 13.71 32.04 -20.67
C LEU A 78 14.98 32.90 -20.83
N ALA A 79 15.10 33.67 -21.92
CA ALA A 79 16.34 34.36 -22.27
C ALA A 79 16.89 35.30 -21.17
N PRO A 80 16.09 36.10 -20.44
CA PRO A 80 16.60 36.95 -19.37
C PRO A 80 17.21 36.14 -18.21
N ALA A 81 16.53 35.08 -17.78
CA ALA A 81 16.94 34.23 -16.66
C ALA A 81 18.21 33.41 -16.96
N LEU A 82 18.34 32.90 -18.19
CA LEU A 82 19.53 32.15 -18.60
C LEU A 82 20.74 33.05 -18.83
N GLU A 83 20.55 34.28 -19.29
CA GLU A 83 21.62 35.28 -19.41
C GLU A 83 22.07 35.83 -18.04
N GLU A 84 21.19 35.87 -17.04
CA GLU A 84 21.55 36.11 -15.63
C GLU A 84 22.34 34.92 -15.05
N SER A 85 21.86 33.69 -15.24
CA SER A 85 22.53 32.45 -14.81
C SER A 85 23.95 32.35 -15.37
N ARG A 86 24.12 32.65 -16.66
CA ARG A 86 25.43 32.68 -17.33
C ARG A 86 26.39 33.73 -16.74
N LYS A 87 25.89 34.88 -16.29
CA LYS A 87 26.71 35.91 -15.60
C LYS A 87 27.11 35.50 -14.18
N ALA A 88 26.34 34.61 -13.56
CA ALA A 88 26.65 33.96 -12.30
C ALA A 88 27.52 32.70 -12.46
N ASP A 89 28.09 32.47 -13.65
CA ASP A 89 28.95 31.33 -14.02
C ASP A 89 28.32 29.92 -13.88
N ILE A 90 26.98 29.86 -13.79
CA ILE A 90 26.21 28.61 -13.79
C ILE A 90 26.55 27.79 -15.04
N ARG A 91 26.75 26.47 -14.86
CA ARG A 91 27.20 25.55 -15.92
C ARG A 91 26.12 24.61 -16.40
N VAL A 92 25.24 24.18 -15.50
CA VAL A 92 24.23 23.14 -15.77
C VAL A 92 22.82 23.71 -15.66
N LEU A 93 22.00 23.43 -16.68
CA LEU A 93 20.56 23.66 -16.69
C LEU A 93 19.82 22.32 -16.58
N ARG A 94 19.08 22.11 -15.49
CA ARG A 94 18.17 20.97 -15.34
C ARG A 94 16.76 21.38 -15.79
N LEU A 95 16.40 20.95 -17.00
CA LEU A 95 15.13 21.22 -17.65
C LEU A 95 14.11 20.12 -17.31
N VAL A 96 13.29 20.38 -16.29
CA VAL A 96 12.14 19.55 -15.89
C VAL A 96 10.96 19.84 -16.83
N MET A 97 11.04 19.27 -18.03
CA MET A 97 10.04 19.38 -19.09
C MET A 97 9.81 18.01 -19.73
N SER A 98 8.54 17.57 -19.80
CA SER A 98 8.19 16.36 -20.55
C SER A 98 8.48 16.56 -22.04
N ALA A 99 9.12 15.59 -22.68
CA ALA A 99 9.65 15.69 -24.05
C ALA A 99 10.66 16.85 -24.28
N GLY A 100 11.29 17.39 -23.24
CA GLY A 100 12.30 18.44 -23.35
C GLY A 100 13.53 18.05 -24.16
N ALA A 101 13.85 16.75 -24.23
CA ALA A 101 14.94 16.16 -25.03
C ALA A 101 14.45 15.43 -26.29
N ASP A 102 13.17 15.55 -26.67
CA ASP A 102 12.63 14.87 -27.86
C ASP A 102 13.17 15.50 -29.16
N GLU A 103 13.85 14.71 -29.98
CA GLU A 103 14.34 15.07 -31.32
C GLU A 103 13.59 14.34 -32.45
N ALA A 104 12.42 13.75 -32.15
CA ALA A 104 11.62 13.02 -33.12
C ALA A 104 11.21 13.87 -34.33
N GLY A 105 11.31 13.26 -35.51
CA GLY A 105 11.05 13.93 -36.78
C GLY A 105 12.16 14.89 -37.24
N GLY A 106 13.37 14.80 -36.67
CA GLY A 106 14.54 15.56 -37.13
C GLY A 106 14.52 17.05 -36.74
N ARG A 107 13.71 17.41 -35.74
CA ARG A 107 13.70 18.75 -35.13
C ARG A 107 14.64 18.75 -33.93
N HIS A 108 15.29 19.88 -33.67
CA HIS A 108 16.08 20.04 -32.45
C HIS A 108 15.16 20.10 -31.22
N SER A 109 15.56 19.39 -30.17
CA SER A 109 14.88 19.43 -28.87
C SER A 109 15.00 20.79 -28.20
N ALA A 110 14.13 21.06 -27.21
CA ALA A 110 14.27 22.24 -26.36
C ALA A 110 15.62 22.24 -25.63
N ALA A 111 16.06 21.09 -25.14
CA ALA A 111 17.36 20.92 -24.51
C ALA A 111 18.51 21.30 -25.45
N ARG A 112 18.52 20.82 -26.71
CA ARG A 112 19.54 21.22 -27.69
C ARG A 112 19.50 22.71 -27.99
N LEU A 113 18.33 23.30 -28.22
CA LEU A 113 18.24 24.73 -28.55
C LEU A 113 18.70 25.63 -27.40
N LEU A 114 18.41 25.26 -26.15
CA LEU A 114 18.92 25.95 -24.96
C LEU A 114 20.44 25.75 -24.79
N CYS A 115 20.93 24.52 -24.97
CA CYS A 115 22.34 24.16 -24.89
C CYS A 115 23.21 24.95 -25.89
N GLU A 116 22.82 24.98 -27.17
CA GLU A 116 23.59 25.64 -28.23
C GLU A 116 23.52 27.17 -28.14
N ARG A 117 22.39 27.75 -27.71
CA ARG A 117 22.20 29.21 -27.68
C ARG A 117 22.85 29.89 -26.46
N TRP A 118 22.91 29.24 -25.29
CA TRP A 118 23.51 29.83 -24.08
C TRP A 118 24.86 29.23 -23.69
N GLY A 119 25.28 28.10 -24.26
CA GLY A 119 26.55 27.45 -23.92
C GLY A 119 26.55 26.79 -22.54
N LEU A 120 25.36 26.34 -22.09
CA LEU A 120 25.15 25.61 -20.85
C LEU A 120 25.02 24.12 -21.16
N ASP A 121 25.51 23.25 -20.28
CA ASP A 121 25.16 21.84 -20.32
C ASP A 121 23.68 21.68 -19.90
N VAL A 122 22.89 20.91 -20.64
CA VAL A 122 21.45 20.73 -20.35
C VAL A 122 21.10 19.29 -20.04
N LEU A 123 20.51 19.07 -18.85
CA LEU A 123 19.88 17.81 -18.45
C LEU A 123 18.38 17.90 -18.71
N ALA A 124 17.86 17.06 -19.61
CA ALA A 124 16.44 17.04 -19.98
C ALA A 124 15.95 15.62 -20.27
N THR A 125 14.63 15.41 -20.30
CA THR A 125 14.04 14.09 -20.58
C THR A 125 13.33 14.03 -21.93
N ALA A 126 13.47 12.89 -22.63
CA ALA A 126 12.75 12.60 -23.87
C ALA A 126 11.32 12.07 -23.61
N GLY A 127 11.07 11.50 -22.42
CA GLY A 127 9.79 10.96 -22.01
C GLY A 127 8.99 11.92 -21.13
N ALA A 128 8.14 11.36 -20.27
CA ALA A 128 7.50 12.13 -19.20
C ALA A 128 8.55 12.57 -18.16
N ALA A 129 8.45 13.82 -17.70
CA ALA A 129 9.19 14.30 -16.52
C ALA A 129 8.35 14.04 -15.27
N VAL A 130 8.80 13.14 -14.40
CA VAL A 130 8.17 12.83 -13.12
C VAL A 130 9.03 13.41 -12.00
N VAL A 131 8.44 14.23 -11.14
CA VAL A 131 9.06 14.67 -9.89
C VAL A 131 8.50 13.78 -8.78
N VAL A 132 9.40 13.16 -8.03
CA VAL A 132 9.10 12.27 -6.92
C VAL A 132 8.97 13.12 -5.64
N PRO A 133 8.19 12.72 -4.61
CA PRO A 133 7.99 13.53 -3.41
C PRO A 133 9.26 13.87 -2.61
N ASP A 134 10.41 13.26 -2.90
CA ASP A 134 11.72 13.56 -2.30
C ASP A 134 12.56 14.56 -3.11
N GLY A 135 12.00 15.11 -4.20
CA GLY A 135 12.70 16.00 -5.13
C GLY A 135 13.55 15.26 -6.17
N SER A 136 13.67 13.93 -6.09
CA SER A 136 14.30 13.15 -7.15
C SER A 136 13.45 13.16 -8.41
N LEU A 137 14.09 12.92 -9.55
CA LEU A 137 13.45 12.96 -10.86
C LEU A 137 13.47 11.57 -11.47
N PHE A 138 12.37 11.22 -12.14
CA PHE A 138 12.24 9.99 -12.90
C PHE A 138 11.70 10.25 -14.30
N SER A 139 12.12 9.41 -15.25
CA SER A 139 11.54 9.37 -16.58
C SER A 139 11.31 7.91 -17.01
N PRO A 140 10.05 7.47 -17.08
CA PRO A 140 9.71 6.15 -17.56
C PRO A 140 9.95 6.03 -19.07
N ASP A 141 10.32 4.83 -19.51
CA ASP A 141 10.14 4.44 -20.91
C ASP A 141 8.65 4.45 -21.26
N LEU A 142 8.30 5.01 -22.42
CA LEU A 142 6.93 4.98 -22.92
C LEU A 142 6.80 3.95 -24.06
N PRO A 143 5.60 3.39 -24.30
CA PRO A 143 5.38 2.50 -25.44
C PRO A 143 5.78 3.17 -26.76
N GLY A 144 6.85 2.68 -27.39
CA GLY A 144 7.37 3.21 -28.67
C GLY A 144 8.34 4.40 -28.57
N ALA A 145 8.70 4.89 -27.38
CA ALA A 145 9.68 5.96 -27.21
C ALA A 145 10.63 5.70 -26.03
N PRO A 146 11.96 5.78 -26.21
CA PRO A 146 12.91 5.64 -25.12
C PRO A 146 12.76 6.81 -24.14
N GLY A 147 12.60 6.48 -22.85
CA GLY A 147 12.55 7.48 -21.79
C GLY A 147 13.95 7.88 -21.32
N GLY A 148 13.99 8.34 -20.08
CA GLY A 148 15.22 8.73 -19.41
C GLY A 148 15.63 10.18 -19.61
N TRP A 149 16.70 10.52 -18.91
CA TRP A 149 17.40 11.79 -18.87
C TRP A 149 18.61 11.75 -19.80
N TRP A 150 18.85 12.89 -20.44
CA TRP A 150 19.83 13.08 -21.50
C TRP A 150 20.63 14.34 -21.21
N HIS A 151 21.95 14.24 -21.39
CA HIS A 151 22.90 15.33 -21.25
C HIS A 151 23.23 15.89 -22.64
N PHE A 152 23.02 17.19 -22.81
CA PHE A 152 23.38 17.95 -23.99
C PHE A 152 24.54 18.86 -23.64
N SER A 153 25.60 18.83 -24.47
CA SER A 153 26.73 19.74 -24.41
C SER A 153 26.92 20.37 -25.79
N THR A 154 27.33 21.64 -25.84
CA THR A 154 27.43 22.43 -27.08
C THR A 154 28.28 21.71 -28.14
N GLY A 155 27.71 21.50 -29.32
CA GLY A 155 28.37 20.81 -30.44
C GLY A 155 28.59 19.30 -30.25
N GLN A 156 28.10 18.68 -29.16
CA GLN A 156 28.24 17.26 -28.90
C GLN A 156 26.97 16.47 -29.26
N VAL A 157 27.10 15.15 -29.37
CA VAL A 157 25.96 14.22 -29.49
C VAL A 157 25.33 14.04 -28.10
N PRO A 158 23.99 14.07 -27.95
CA PRO A 158 23.35 13.95 -26.65
C PRO A 158 23.60 12.57 -26.05
N ARG A 159 23.96 12.52 -24.77
CA ARG A 159 24.29 11.28 -24.06
C ARG A 159 23.20 10.92 -23.07
N ARG A 160 22.63 9.72 -23.16
CA ARG A 160 21.72 9.21 -22.11
C ARG A 160 22.47 9.09 -20.78
N VAL A 161 21.85 9.58 -19.71
CA VAL A 161 22.40 9.60 -18.35
C VAL A 161 21.83 8.44 -17.54
N GLY A 162 20.51 8.27 -17.58
CA GLY A 162 19.77 7.27 -16.80
C GLY A 162 18.27 7.53 -16.83
N SER A 163 17.47 6.70 -16.16
CA SER A 163 16.05 6.93 -15.92
C SER A 163 15.78 7.78 -14.67
N ARG A 164 16.74 7.87 -13.73
CA ARG A 164 16.64 8.68 -12.49
C ARG A 164 17.65 9.83 -12.47
N LEU A 165 17.33 10.91 -11.76
CA LEU A 165 18.31 11.92 -11.31
C LEU A 165 18.06 12.26 -9.82
N PRO A 166 19.08 12.19 -8.93
CA PRO A 166 20.41 11.64 -9.19
C PRO A 166 20.35 10.15 -9.61
N VAL A 167 21.35 9.68 -10.37
CA VAL A 167 21.41 8.27 -10.80
C VAL A 167 21.92 7.41 -9.64
N PRO A 168 21.16 6.43 -9.13
CA PRO A 168 21.66 5.52 -8.11
C PRO A 168 22.63 4.48 -8.69
N ASP A 169 23.65 4.09 -7.93
CA ASP A 169 24.67 3.09 -8.35
C ASP A 169 24.07 1.74 -8.80
N TRP A 170 22.86 1.42 -8.34
CA TRP A 170 22.16 0.20 -8.71
C TRP A 170 21.39 0.28 -10.03
N GLU A 171 21.16 1.47 -10.61
CA GLU A 171 20.34 1.63 -11.81
C GLU A 171 20.86 0.83 -13.03
N PRO A 172 22.17 0.85 -13.38
CA PRO A 172 22.69 0.08 -14.52
C PRO A 172 22.55 -1.44 -14.37
N ALA A 173 22.17 -1.93 -13.19
CA ALA A 173 21.85 -3.34 -12.99
C ALA A 173 20.39 -3.68 -13.29
N LEU A 174 19.47 -2.72 -13.19
CA LEU A 174 18.06 -2.93 -13.50
C LEU A 174 17.83 -3.06 -15.01
N GLU A 175 18.65 -2.41 -15.84
CA GLU A 175 18.58 -2.52 -17.31
C GLU A 175 18.85 -3.95 -17.84
N ARG A 176 19.38 -4.85 -16.98
CA ARG A 176 19.57 -6.28 -17.31
C ARG A 176 18.35 -7.15 -16.99
N VAL A 177 17.37 -6.63 -16.27
CA VAL A 177 16.15 -7.36 -15.93
C VAL A 177 15.19 -7.28 -17.13
N GLY A 178 14.70 -8.44 -17.58
CA GLY A 178 13.74 -8.51 -18.67
C GLY A 178 12.41 -7.83 -18.32
N ARG A 179 11.72 -7.28 -19.32
CA ARG A 179 10.39 -6.66 -19.16
C ARG A 179 9.26 -7.66 -18.92
N GLU A 180 9.52 -8.95 -19.13
CA GLU A 180 8.58 -10.07 -18.91
C GLU A 180 9.25 -11.09 -17.97
N THR A 181 8.45 -11.68 -17.07
CA THR A 181 8.87 -12.81 -16.21
C THR A 181 8.19 -14.10 -16.66
N ALA A 182 8.52 -15.23 -16.03
CA ALA A 182 7.59 -16.35 -16.00
C ALA A 182 6.19 -15.93 -15.49
N ASP A 183 5.17 -16.74 -15.81
CA ASP A 183 3.79 -16.60 -15.34
C ASP A 183 3.05 -15.31 -15.76
N GLY A 184 3.40 -14.72 -16.89
CA GLY A 184 2.61 -13.67 -17.53
C GLY A 184 2.53 -12.36 -16.73
N HIS A 185 3.58 -12.06 -15.96
CA HIS A 185 3.78 -10.78 -15.30
C HIS A 185 4.81 -9.94 -16.07
N VAL A 186 4.70 -8.62 -15.94
CA VAL A 186 5.61 -7.64 -16.54
C VAL A 186 6.37 -6.88 -15.47
N VAL A 187 7.60 -6.50 -15.83
CA VAL A 187 8.51 -5.72 -15.01
C VAL A 187 8.66 -4.34 -15.63
N GLU A 188 8.36 -3.30 -14.85
CA GLU A 188 8.45 -1.91 -15.27
C GLU A 188 9.41 -1.14 -14.36
N ALA A 189 10.19 -0.22 -14.94
CA ALA A 189 11.03 0.68 -14.15
C ALA A 189 10.16 1.74 -13.48
N VAL A 190 10.39 1.96 -12.18
CA VAL A 190 9.74 2.98 -11.33
C VAL A 190 10.80 3.72 -10.51
N PRO A 191 10.53 4.91 -9.94
CA PRO A 191 11.56 5.69 -9.26
C PRO A 191 12.32 4.89 -8.19
N ALA A 192 11.60 4.16 -7.33
CA ALA A 192 12.20 3.32 -6.29
C ALA A 192 13.00 2.09 -6.79
N GLY A 193 12.82 1.67 -8.04
CA GLY A 193 13.46 0.48 -8.60
C GLY A 193 12.62 -0.20 -9.69
N LEU A 194 12.03 -1.35 -9.37
CA LEU A 194 11.21 -2.16 -10.27
C LEU A 194 9.79 -2.33 -9.73
N LEU A 195 8.81 -2.37 -10.62
CA LEU A 195 7.43 -2.76 -10.34
C LEU A 195 7.13 -4.08 -11.04
N VAL A 196 6.58 -5.04 -10.31
CA VAL A 196 6.08 -6.31 -10.86
C VAL A 196 4.56 -6.32 -10.77
N ARG A 197 3.89 -6.61 -11.89
CA ARG A 197 2.43 -6.65 -12.00
C ARG A 197 1.98 -7.66 -13.07
N PRO A 198 0.72 -8.16 -13.01
CA PRO A 198 0.16 -8.98 -14.10
C PRO A 198 0.20 -8.23 -15.44
N ALA A 199 0.51 -8.92 -16.54
CA ALA A 199 0.59 -8.30 -17.87
C ALA A 199 -0.75 -7.69 -18.32
N GLN A 200 -1.87 -8.29 -17.92
CA GLN A 200 -3.23 -7.86 -18.26
C GLN A 200 -3.70 -6.66 -17.41
N ALA A 201 -2.96 -6.30 -16.34
CA ALA A 201 -3.26 -5.09 -15.59
C ALA A 201 -2.95 -3.84 -16.44
N THR A 202 -3.72 -2.77 -16.26
CA THR A 202 -3.42 -1.47 -16.87
C THR A 202 -2.09 -0.95 -16.32
N ALA A 203 -1.21 -0.47 -17.20
CA ALA A 203 0.03 0.19 -16.77
C ALA A 203 -0.28 1.39 -15.85
N PRO A 204 0.42 1.56 -14.73
CA PRO A 204 0.17 2.66 -13.81
C PRO A 204 0.50 4.00 -14.46
N VAL A 205 -0.38 4.97 -14.27
CA VAL A 205 -0.14 6.36 -14.65
C VAL A 205 0.96 6.99 -13.78
N VAL A 206 1.70 7.95 -14.33
CA VAL A 206 2.88 8.58 -13.68
C VAL A 206 2.61 9.34 -12.37
N HIS A 207 1.34 9.45 -11.96
CA HIS A 207 0.88 10.04 -10.71
C HIS A 207 0.21 9.01 -9.77
N ALA A 208 0.37 7.72 -10.05
CA ALA A 208 -0.04 6.63 -9.16
C ALA A 208 1.06 6.31 -8.15
N LEU A 209 0.69 5.61 -7.06
CA LEU A 209 1.57 5.28 -5.94
C LEU A 209 2.97 4.71 -6.31
N PRO A 210 3.14 3.81 -7.31
CA PRO A 210 4.48 3.32 -7.68
C PRO A 210 5.48 4.43 -8.07
N TYR A 211 4.99 5.56 -8.57
CA TYR A 211 5.80 6.71 -8.97
C TYR A 211 6.01 7.73 -7.84
N ALA A 212 5.34 7.55 -6.69
CA ALA A 212 5.50 8.38 -5.51
C ALA A 212 6.47 7.78 -4.47
N VAL A 213 6.91 6.52 -4.64
CA VAL A 213 7.88 5.89 -3.75
C VAL A 213 9.30 6.40 -4.09
N PRO A 214 10.03 7.01 -3.14
CA PRO A 214 11.38 7.52 -3.39
C PRO A 214 12.42 6.41 -3.63
N PRO A 215 13.46 6.68 -4.43
CA PRO A 215 14.66 5.84 -4.50
C PRO A 215 15.41 5.81 -3.16
N ASP A 216 15.84 4.61 -2.74
CA ASP A 216 16.89 4.45 -1.74
C ASP A 216 18.24 4.44 -2.49
N PRO A 217 19.23 5.28 -2.12
CA PRO A 217 20.49 5.37 -2.86
C PRO A 217 21.31 4.07 -2.81
N ASP A 218 21.20 3.27 -1.74
CA ASP A 218 22.00 2.06 -1.52
C ASP A 218 21.41 0.80 -2.18
N ARG A 219 20.08 0.75 -2.38
CA ARG A 219 19.38 -0.46 -2.84
C ARG A 219 18.17 -0.18 -3.74
N PRO A 220 17.91 -1.04 -4.75
CA PRO A 220 16.65 -0.99 -5.49
C PRO A 220 15.52 -1.62 -4.69
N HIS A 221 14.31 -1.07 -4.85
CA HIS A 221 13.07 -1.67 -4.37
C HIS A 221 12.39 -2.50 -5.47
N VAL A 222 11.73 -3.60 -5.08
CA VAL A 222 10.83 -4.38 -5.95
C VAL A 222 9.41 -4.25 -5.41
N LEU A 223 8.61 -3.43 -6.08
CA LEU A 223 7.24 -3.11 -5.71
C LEU A 223 6.28 -4.13 -6.33
N LEU A 224 5.33 -4.64 -5.55
CA LEU A 224 4.25 -5.49 -6.03
C LEU A 224 3.01 -4.61 -6.29
N GLY A 225 2.63 -4.49 -7.56
CA GLY A 225 1.56 -3.59 -8.01
C GLY A 225 0.13 -4.13 -7.87
N ALA A 226 -0.02 -5.39 -7.47
CA ALA A 226 -1.30 -6.06 -7.27
C ALA A 226 -1.14 -7.22 -6.28
N PRO A 227 -2.22 -7.66 -5.59
CA PRO A 227 -2.20 -8.88 -4.82
C PRO A 227 -2.00 -10.09 -5.73
N GLY A 228 -1.32 -11.13 -5.22
CA GLY A 228 -1.19 -12.42 -5.91
C GLY A 228 -0.07 -12.53 -6.95
N VAL A 229 0.92 -11.63 -6.96
CA VAL A 229 2.16 -11.84 -7.74
C VAL A 229 2.85 -13.13 -7.24
N PRO A 230 3.14 -14.10 -8.12
CA PRO A 230 3.73 -15.38 -7.73
C PRO A 230 5.18 -15.23 -7.27
N ALA A 231 5.65 -16.16 -6.44
CA ALA A 231 7.01 -16.14 -5.92
C ALA A 231 8.04 -16.42 -7.03
N GLU A 232 7.64 -17.16 -8.05
CA GLU A 232 8.37 -17.52 -9.25
C GLU A 232 8.76 -16.27 -10.07
N ALA A 233 7.78 -15.42 -10.41
CA ALA A 233 8.04 -14.15 -11.10
C ALA A 233 8.97 -13.21 -10.31
N LEU A 234 8.87 -13.18 -8.98
CA LEU A 234 9.75 -12.40 -8.12
C LEU A 234 11.16 -13.02 -8.01
N ALA A 235 11.24 -14.35 -8.03
CA ALA A 235 12.50 -15.08 -8.03
C ALA A 235 13.28 -14.84 -9.34
N ASP A 236 12.61 -14.83 -10.50
CA ASP A 236 13.20 -14.44 -11.80
C ASP A 236 13.83 -13.04 -11.74
N VAL A 237 13.06 -12.06 -11.26
CA VAL A 237 13.51 -10.66 -11.13
C VAL A 237 14.74 -10.55 -10.22
N LEU A 238 14.71 -11.17 -9.05
CA LEU A 238 15.85 -11.16 -8.13
C LEU A 238 17.04 -11.97 -8.66
N ALA A 239 16.82 -13.07 -9.36
CA ALA A 239 17.87 -13.87 -9.99
C ALA A 239 18.64 -13.08 -11.07
N ALA A 240 17.95 -12.24 -11.85
CA ALA A 240 18.58 -11.36 -12.84
C ALA A 240 19.49 -10.27 -12.22
N LEU A 241 19.30 -9.91 -10.95
CA LEU A 241 20.14 -8.91 -10.28
C LEU A 241 21.52 -9.46 -9.88
N PRO A 242 22.60 -8.65 -9.95
CA PRO A 242 23.91 -9.00 -9.41
C PRO A 242 23.86 -9.35 -7.91
N GLY A 243 24.70 -10.30 -7.47
CA GLY A 243 24.62 -10.86 -6.11
C GLY A 243 24.71 -9.87 -4.94
N ARG A 244 25.36 -8.70 -5.09
CA ARG A 244 25.31 -7.60 -4.10
C ARG A 244 23.89 -7.04 -3.99
N LEU A 245 23.31 -6.67 -5.13
CA LEU A 245 22.00 -6.02 -5.21
C LEU A 245 20.86 -6.99 -4.92
N ARG A 246 20.97 -8.25 -5.35
CA ARG A 246 20.01 -9.30 -4.98
C ARG A 246 19.84 -9.45 -3.45
N ARG A 247 20.94 -9.32 -2.69
CA ARG A 247 20.93 -9.39 -1.22
C ARG A 247 20.45 -8.10 -0.54
N SER A 248 20.57 -6.94 -1.19
CA SER A 248 20.14 -5.65 -0.63
C SER A 248 18.74 -5.22 -1.07
N ALA A 249 18.24 -5.75 -2.19
CA ALA A 249 16.91 -5.48 -2.70
C ALA A 249 15.83 -5.91 -1.72
N ARG A 250 14.78 -5.10 -1.60
CA ARG A 250 13.63 -5.34 -0.71
C ARG A 250 12.35 -5.51 -1.53
N LEU A 251 11.52 -6.47 -1.13
CA LEU A 251 10.16 -6.64 -1.62
C LEU A 251 9.20 -5.74 -0.83
N LEU A 252 8.28 -5.05 -1.52
CA LEU A 252 7.28 -4.15 -0.93
C LEU A 252 5.90 -4.35 -1.55
N SER A 253 4.87 -4.37 -0.72
CA SER A 253 3.47 -4.38 -1.16
C SER A 253 2.93 -2.95 -1.21
N LEU A 254 2.31 -2.59 -2.34
CA LEU A 254 1.61 -1.29 -2.50
C LEU A 254 0.16 -1.32 -2.00
N ASP A 255 -0.36 -2.50 -1.64
CA ASP A 255 -1.71 -2.77 -1.19
C ASP A 255 -1.79 -3.24 0.30
N GLY A 256 -0.68 -3.13 1.04
CA GLY A 256 -0.60 -3.41 2.47
C GLY A 256 -0.61 -4.89 2.86
N GLN A 257 -0.40 -5.82 1.92
CA GLN A 257 -0.35 -7.26 2.18
C GLN A 257 0.93 -7.68 2.91
N ASP A 258 0.82 -8.70 3.77
CA ASP A 258 1.97 -9.34 4.39
C ASP A 258 2.73 -10.21 3.36
N LEU A 259 3.97 -9.83 3.07
CA LEU A 259 4.83 -10.51 2.11
C LEU A 259 5.81 -11.51 2.75
N ILE A 260 5.74 -11.80 4.06
CA ILE A 260 6.65 -12.77 4.72
C ILE A 260 6.55 -14.16 4.07
N GLY A 261 5.32 -14.61 3.75
CA GLY A 261 5.07 -15.88 3.07
C GLY A 261 5.72 -15.92 1.69
N THR A 262 5.46 -14.91 0.86
CA THR A 262 6.04 -14.76 -0.48
C THR A 262 7.56 -14.66 -0.42
N GLY A 263 8.12 -13.84 0.46
CA GLY A 263 9.57 -13.66 0.62
C GLY A 263 10.29 -14.95 1.03
N ARG A 264 9.65 -15.82 1.82
CA ARG A 264 10.15 -17.19 2.11
C ARG A 264 10.15 -18.08 0.87
N ALA A 265 9.06 -18.10 0.10
CA ALA A 265 9.00 -18.88 -1.13
C ALA A 265 10.04 -18.40 -2.16
N VAL A 266 10.18 -17.08 -2.34
CA VAL A 266 11.22 -16.47 -3.17
C VAL A 266 12.62 -16.87 -2.70
N ALA A 267 12.90 -16.79 -1.39
CA ALA A 267 14.19 -17.20 -0.82
C ALA A 267 14.52 -18.67 -1.14
N ASP A 268 13.55 -19.57 -0.97
CA ASP A 268 13.70 -20.99 -1.29
C ASP A 268 13.98 -21.22 -2.78
N LEU A 269 13.27 -20.52 -3.68
CA LEU A 269 13.44 -20.60 -5.14
C LEU A 269 14.82 -20.10 -5.60
N ILE A 270 15.31 -18.98 -5.06
CA ILE A 270 16.62 -18.41 -5.43
C ILE A 270 17.80 -19.02 -4.66
N GLY A 271 17.54 -19.87 -3.65
CA GLY A 271 18.56 -20.46 -2.78
C GLY A 271 19.33 -19.45 -1.90
N ALA A 272 18.80 -18.24 -1.71
CA ALA A 272 19.47 -17.12 -1.04
C ALA A 272 18.49 -16.33 -0.16
N GLU A 273 19.02 -15.47 0.72
CA GLU A 273 18.18 -14.69 1.64
C GLU A 273 17.48 -13.53 0.90
N THR A 274 16.20 -13.34 1.18
CA THR A 274 15.34 -12.31 0.58
C THR A 274 14.92 -11.30 1.66
N GLN A 275 14.98 -10.00 1.37
CA GLN A 275 14.45 -8.97 2.28
C GLN A 275 13.01 -8.59 1.93
N VAL A 276 12.18 -8.44 2.96
CA VAL A 276 10.80 -7.96 2.87
C VAL A 276 10.68 -6.71 3.75
N ALA A 277 10.12 -5.61 3.23
CA ALA A 277 9.77 -4.45 4.05
C ALA A 277 8.31 -4.50 4.50
N HIS A 278 8.01 -3.88 5.64
CA HIS A 278 6.65 -3.71 6.14
C HIS A 278 6.17 -2.29 5.83
N GLY A 279 5.30 -2.13 4.84
CA GLY A 279 4.87 -0.82 4.34
C GLY A 279 5.77 -0.26 3.24
N ILE A 280 5.61 1.02 2.91
CA ILE A 280 6.33 1.72 1.83
C ILE A 280 7.09 2.95 2.37
N PRO A 281 8.19 3.36 1.73
CA PRO A 281 8.83 4.65 1.99
C PRO A 281 7.89 5.80 1.60
N VAL A 282 7.66 6.72 2.53
CA VAL A 282 6.85 7.93 2.35
C VAL A 282 7.65 9.14 2.83
N ILE A 283 7.58 10.24 2.10
CA ILE A 283 8.15 11.52 2.55
C ILE A 283 7.21 12.14 3.58
N THR A 284 7.76 12.34 4.77
CA THR A 284 7.11 13.01 5.90
C THR A 284 7.88 14.28 6.22
N GLU A 285 7.16 15.32 6.66
CA GLU A 285 7.80 16.48 7.29
C GLU A 285 8.61 16.01 8.50
N GLY A 286 9.84 16.52 8.61
CA GLY A 286 10.78 16.20 9.68
C GLY A 286 10.42 16.86 11.00
N SER A 287 11.31 16.71 11.99
CA SER A 287 11.11 17.35 13.29
C SER A 287 11.39 18.85 13.25
N VAL A 288 12.13 19.31 12.24
CA VAL A 288 12.42 20.72 11.97
C VAL A 288 11.59 21.19 10.77
N PRO A 289 10.93 22.38 10.82
CA PRO A 289 10.22 22.93 9.67
C PRO A 289 11.12 23.08 8.44
N GLY A 290 10.73 22.47 7.31
CA GLY A 290 11.52 22.45 6.08
C GLY A 290 12.51 21.30 5.94
N GLU A 291 12.71 20.50 6.99
CA GLU A 291 13.37 19.19 6.88
C GLU A 291 12.37 18.17 6.34
N THR A 292 12.76 17.34 5.39
CA THR A 292 11.99 16.19 4.91
C THR A 292 12.69 14.90 5.31
N SER A 293 11.92 13.89 5.70
CA SER A 293 12.46 12.59 6.11
C SER A 293 11.70 11.46 5.42
N VAL A 294 12.44 10.51 4.85
CA VAL A 294 11.90 9.26 4.35
C VAL A 294 11.58 8.37 5.54
N SER A 295 10.31 8.08 5.78
CA SER A 295 9.89 7.10 6.80
C SER A 295 9.09 5.96 6.18
N LEU A 296 9.35 4.73 6.65
CA LEU A 296 8.54 3.59 6.24
C LEU A 296 7.18 3.67 6.96
N ARG A 297 6.09 3.61 6.20
CA ARG A 297 4.72 3.63 6.73
C ARG A 297 3.91 2.49 6.16
N MET A 298 3.09 1.88 6.99
CA MET A 298 2.05 0.94 6.55
C MET A 298 1.08 1.65 5.59
N VAL A 299 0.45 0.89 4.70
CA VAL A 299 -0.41 1.44 3.64
C VAL A 299 -1.72 0.68 3.60
N GLY A 300 -2.84 1.39 3.52
CA GLY A 300 -4.15 0.78 3.28
C GLY A 300 -4.32 0.28 1.86
N ALA A 301 -5.36 -0.53 1.63
CA ALA A 301 -5.69 -0.99 0.26
C ALA A 301 -6.03 0.19 -0.70
N ASP A 302 -6.36 1.36 -0.14
CA ASP A 302 -6.60 2.63 -0.82
C ASP A 302 -5.32 3.40 -1.21
N GLY A 303 -4.14 2.88 -0.84
CA GLY A 303 -2.85 3.56 -1.03
C GLY A 303 -2.56 4.64 0.01
N THR A 304 -3.41 4.82 1.02
CA THR A 304 -3.21 5.85 2.06
C THR A 304 -2.19 5.35 3.08
N PRO A 305 -1.10 6.10 3.36
CA PRO A 305 -0.20 5.80 4.46
C PRO A 305 -0.91 5.89 5.81
N SER A 306 -0.63 4.92 6.68
CA SER A 306 -1.09 4.90 8.07
C SER A 306 0.11 5.01 9.01
N TRP A 307 0.24 4.12 9.99
CA TRP A 307 1.24 4.17 11.05
C TRP A 307 2.61 3.66 10.60
N ARG A 308 3.67 4.04 11.32
CA ARG A 308 5.06 3.58 11.09
C ARG A 308 5.26 2.20 11.75
N PRO A 309 5.66 1.13 11.06
CA PRO A 309 5.91 -0.15 11.73
C PRO A 309 7.15 -0.08 12.65
N TYR A 310 7.20 -0.91 13.69
CA TYR A 310 8.41 -1.01 14.54
C TYR A 310 9.47 -1.91 13.91
N VAL A 311 9.06 -3.01 13.27
CA VAL A 311 9.93 -3.81 12.39
C VAL A 311 9.75 -3.28 10.97
N GLU A 312 10.75 -2.57 10.45
CA GLU A 312 10.69 -1.96 9.12
C GLU A 312 10.99 -2.97 8.00
N SER A 313 11.90 -3.91 8.26
CA SER A 313 12.15 -5.01 7.33
C SER A 313 12.59 -6.28 8.03
N VAL A 314 12.35 -7.40 7.38
CA VAL A 314 12.75 -8.74 7.80
C VAL A 314 13.54 -9.45 6.71
N VAL A 315 14.40 -10.37 7.12
CA VAL A 315 15.18 -11.25 6.25
C VAL A 315 14.58 -12.65 6.31
N CYS A 316 14.14 -13.14 5.15
CA CYS A 316 13.65 -14.48 4.92
C CYS A 316 14.81 -15.38 4.44
N PRO A 317 15.34 -16.28 5.28
CA PRO A 317 16.36 -17.24 4.84
C PRO A 317 15.73 -18.42 4.08
N PRO A 318 16.46 -19.03 3.13
CA PRO A 318 16.03 -20.23 2.44
C PRO A 318 16.03 -21.44 3.37
N VAL A 319 15.24 -22.47 3.04
CA VAL A 319 15.36 -23.82 3.61
C VAL A 319 16.77 -24.35 3.39
N ARG A 320 17.36 -24.92 4.45
CA ARG A 320 18.65 -25.64 4.40
C ARG A 320 18.49 -26.99 5.08
N ASP A 321 19.02 -28.05 4.45
CA ASP A 321 18.96 -29.42 4.96
C ASP A 321 17.53 -29.89 5.34
N GLY A 322 16.52 -29.43 4.58
CA GLY A 322 15.10 -29.68 4.85
C GLY A 322 14.49 -28.89 6.02
N VAL A 323 15.28 -28.10 6.74
CA VAL A 323 14.84 -27.27 7.88
C VAL A 323 14.61 -25.84 7.41
N ARG A 324 13.43 -25.29 7.72
CA ARG A 324 13.13 -23.86 7.50
C ARG A 324 13.61 -23.03 8.71
N PRO A 325 14.58 -22.11 8.55
CA PRO A 325 15.00 -21.24 9.64
C PRO A 325 13.94 -20.17 9.95
N PRO A 326 13.95 -19.59 11.17
CA PRO A 326 13.07 -18.47 11.49
C PRO A 326 13.42 -17.23 10.67
N VAL A 327 12.42 -16.37 10.45
CA VAL A 327 12.63 -15.04 9.87
C VAL A 327 13.36 -14.17 10.88
N ARG A 328 14.30 -13.34 10.41
CA ARG A 328 15.11 -12.44 11.25
C ARG A 328 14.67 -11.00 11.04
N VAL A 329 14.66 -10.19 12.10
CA VAL A 329 14.50 -8.73 11.96
C VAL A 329 15.74 -8.19 11.22
N GLY A 330 15.52 -7.39 10.18
CA GLY A 330 16.56 -6.77 9.36
C GLY A 330 16.79 -5.30 9.74
N ALA A 331 15.74 -4.49 9.67
CA ALA A 331 15.72 -3.12 10.17
C ALA A 331 14.51 -2.90 11.07
N TRP A 332 14.66 -2.08 12.10
CA TRP A 332 13.64 -1.79 13.10
C TRP A 332 13.91 -0.43 13.77
N ARG A 333 12.87 0.15 14.36
CA ARG A 333 12.93 1.37 15.16
C ARG A 333 12.48 1.12 16.60
N ALA A 334 13.08 1.82 17.55
CA ALA A 334 12.63 1.81 18.94
C ALA A 334 11.29 2.57 19.09
N PRO A 335 10.34 2.09 19.92
CA PRO A 335 9.17 2.86 20.31
C PRO A 335 9.54 4.16 21.02
N ALA A 336 8.76 5.22 20.84
CA ALA A 336 9.10 6.58 21.29
C ALA A 336 9.25 6.75 22.82
N GLY A 337 8.65 5.87 23.64
CA GLY A 337 8.89 5.80 25.10
C GLY A 337 10.07 4.91 25.53
N LEU A 338 10.71 4.20 24.61
CA LEU A 338 11.84 3.29 24.86
C LEU A 338 13.16 3.76 24.21
N GLY A 339 13.11 4.73 23.30
CA GLY A 339 14.27 5.35 22.67
C GLY A 339 15.08 6.23 23.65
N GLY A 340 16.36 5.91 23.84
CA GLY A 340 17.30 6.68 24.65
C GLY A 340 18.64 5.96 24.79
N GLU A 341 19.53 6.43 25.66
CA GLU A 341 20.84 5.78 25.90
C GLU A 341 20.74 4.29 26.25
N ARG A 342 19.62 3.86 26.87
CA ARG A 342 19.32 2.47 27.22
C ARG A 342 19.01 1.54 26.04
N THR A 343 18.76 2.08 24.84
CA THR A 343 18.45 1.31 23.63
C THR A 343 19.54 1.35 22.57
N VAL A 344 20.61 2.13 22.78
CA VAL A 344 21.80 2.10 21.92
C VAL A 344 22.45 0.71 22.01
N GLY A 345 22.44 -0.04 20.90
CA GLY A 345 22.92 -1.42 20.85
C GLY A 345 22.01 -2.47 21.48
N ALA A 346 20.75 -2.14 21.79
CA ALA A 346 19.78 -3.14 22.26
C ALA A 346 19.28 -4.02 21.09
N GLU A 347 19.12 -5.32 21.34
CA GLU A 347 18.50 -6.24 20.37
C GLU A 347 16.98 -6.00 20.28
N PRO A 348 16.37 -6.15 19.08
CA PRO A 348 14.94 -5.95 18.87
C PRO A 348 14.05 -6.87 19.74
N ASP A 349 14.57 -8.00 20.22
CA ASP A 349 13.83 -8.94 21.07
C ASP A 349 14.05 -8.74 22.59
N ALA A 350 14.85 -7.74 23.00
CA ALA A 350 15.41 -7.64 24.36
C ALA A 350 15.32 -6.25 25.02
N LEU A 351 14.45 -5.36 24.54
CA LEU A 351 14.30 -3.98 25.02
C LEU A 351 13.97 -3.93 26.54
N PRO A 352 14.86 -3.44 27.42
CA PRO A 352 14.66 -3.53 28.86
C PRO A 352 13.63 -2.50 29.36
N LEU A 353 12.57 -2.95 30.04
CA LEU A 353 11.63 -2.05 30.74
C LEU A 353 12.10 -1.82 32.18
N ASP A 354 12.28 -2.90 32.93
CA ASP A 354 12.86 -2.91 34.28
C ASP A 354 13.67 -4.20 34.53
N GLY A 355 13.90 -4.57 35.79
CA GLY A 355 14.57 -5.83 36.14
C GLY A 355 13.75 -7.12 35.89
N ARG A 356 12.46 -7.02 35.57
CA ARG A 356 11.52 -8.16 35.44
C ARG A 356 10.91 -8.29 34.04
N TRP A 357 10.61 -7.16 33.40
CA TRP A 357 9.93 -7.05 32.12
C TRP A 357 10.86 -6.56 31.01
N LYS A 358 10.59 -7.04 29.79
CA LYS A 358 11.13 -6.51 28.55
C LYS A 358 10.02 -6.30 27.53
N ALA A 359 10.28 -5.41 26.58
CA ALA A 359 9.57 -5.38 25.31
C ALA A 359 10.38 -6.10 24.22
N ALA A 360 9.71 -6.52 23.17
CA ALA A 360 10.28 -6.96 21.91
C ALA A 360 9.45 -6.37 20.77
N VAL A 361 10.09 -5.98 19.67
CA VAL A 361 9.36 -5.62 18.45
C VAL A 361 8.93 -6.89 17.71
N THR A 362 7.71 -6.88 17.17
CA THR A 362 7.17 -7.94 16.30
C THR A 362 6.72 -7.30 14.98
N PRO A 363 6.56 -8.07 13.89
CA PRO A 363 6.09 -7.52 12.61
C PRO A 363 4.76 -6.74 12.74
N ALA A 364 3.86 -7.20 13.60
CA ALA A 364 2.55 -6.57 13.84
C ALA A 364 2.55 -5.49 14.94
N GLY A 365 3.65 -5.27 15.67
CA GLY A 365 3.68 -4.29 16.78
C GLY A 365 4.72 -4.60 17.86
N LEU A 366 4.25 -4.77 19.10
CA LEU A 366 5.09 -4.97 20.28
C LEU A 366 4.60 -6.16 21.10
N TRP A 367 5.54 -6.90 21.68
CA TRP A 367 5.29 -7.85 22.75
C TRP A 367 5.93 -7.36 24.04
N ILE A 368 5.23 -7.50 25.17
CA ILE A 368 5.74 -7.19 26.51
C ILE A 368 5.64 -8.43 27.39
N GLY A 369 6.74 -8.86 28.00
CA GLY A 369 6.72 -10.01 28.90
C GLY A 369 7.95 -10.16 29.79
N PRO A 370 8.01 -11.23 30.59
CA PRO A 370 9.14 -11.47 31.48
C PRO A 370 10.48 -11.56 30.73
N ARG A 371 11.55 -10.97 31.29
CA ARG A 371 12.90 -10.97 30.68
C ARG A 371 13.43 -12.34 30.27
N SER A 372 13.05 -13.38 31.02
CA SER A 372 13.44 -14.78 30.77
C SER A 372 12.60 -15.50 29.70
N THR A 373 11.65 -14.81 29.06
CA THR A 373 10.78 -15.40 28.03
C THR A 373 10.98 -14.73 26.67
N ARG A 374 10.65 -15.46 25.60
CA ARG A 374 10.56 -14.95 24.23
C ARG A 374 9.09 -14.66 23.88
N PRO A 375 8.82 -13.81 22.88
CA PRO A 375 7.48 -13.64 22.33
C PRO A 375 6.82 -14.99 21.97
N PRO A 376 5.55 -15.22 22.33
CA PRO A 376 4.79 -16.38 21.88
C PRO A 376 4.67 -16.41 20.35
N ARG A 377 4.56 -17.60 19.75
CA ARG A 377 4.32 -17.74 18.29
C ARG A 377 3.13 -16.92 17.81
N ALA A 378 2.03 -16.88 18.57
CA ALA A 378 0.85 -16.08 18.26
C ALA A 378 1.10 -14.54 18.20
N ALA A 379 2.19 -14.05 18.79
CA ALA A 379 2.63 -12.66 18.68
C ALA A 379 3.71 -12.47 17.58
N SER A 380 4.60 -13.45 17.40
CA SER A 380 5.68 -13.42 16.41
C SER A 380 5.22 -13.67 14.98
N ASP A 381 4.26 -14.58 14.80
CA ASP A 381 3.70 -15.02 13.51
C ASP A 381 2.42 -14.24 13.15
N ARG A 382 2.08 -13.18 13.91
CA ARG A 382 0.90 -12.34 13.66
C ARG A 382 1.13 -11.53 12.38
N PRO A 383 0.22 -11.60 11.37
CA PRO A 383 0.33 -10.78 10.18
C PRO A 383 0.31 -9.29 10.53
N VAL A 384 1.13 -8.50 9.83
CA VAL A 384 1.09 -7.04 9.94
C VAL A 384 -0.18 -6.49 9.29
N ALA A 385 -0.74 -5.41 9.84
CA ALA A 385 -1.95 -4.77 9.31
C ALA A 385 -1.81 -3.24 9.35
N HIS A 386 -2.41 -2.57 8.36
CA HIS A 386 -2.33 -1.12 8.23
C HIS A 386 -3.23 -0.36 9.22
N ASP A 387 -4.22 -1.02 9.81
CA ASP A 387 -5.21 -0.44 10.72
C ASP A 387 -5.08 -0.91 12.18
N VAL A 388 -4.10 -1.79 12.47
CA VAL A 388 -3.87 -2.38 13.80
C VAL A 388 -2.39 -2.35 14.18
N VAL A 389 -2.11 -1.90 15.40
CA VAL A 389 -0.83 -2.07 16.11
C VAL A 389 -1.04 -3.08 17.23
N ALA A 390 -0.48 -4.28 17.11
CA ALA A 390 -0.62 -5.30 18.14
C ALA A 390 0.24 -4.98 19.37
N VAL A 391 -0.33 -5.09 20.56
CA VAL A 391 0.39 -5.01 21.85
C VAL A 391 0.12 -6.29 22.63
N ASP A 392 0.97 -7.28 22.43
CA ASP A 392 0.84 -8.64 22.98
C ASP A 392 1.46 -8.72 24.41
N LEU A 393 0.67 -9.12 25.42
CA LEU A 393 1.08 -9.10 26.83
C LEU A 393 1.28 -10.49 27.44
N GLY A 394 2.44 -10.69 28.07
CA GLY A 394 2.76 -11.88 28.84
C GLY A 394 3.15 -13.10 28.01
N ALA A 395 3.13 -14.27 28.65
CA ALA A 395 3.42 -15.54 28.01
C ALA A 395 2.42 -16.60 28.49
N PRO A 396 2.08 -17.61 27.65
CA PRO A 396 1.16 -18.68 28.02
C PRO A 396 1.42 -19.26 29.40
N ARG A 397 0.35 -19.35 30.21
CA ARG A 397 0.35 -19.91 31.58
C ARG A 397 1.21 -19.16 32.62
N ARG A 398 1.78 -17.98 32.29
CA ARG A 398 2.45 -17.10 33.27
C ARG A 398 1.45 -16.06 33.79
N ALA A 399 1.43 -15.84 35.10
CA ALA A 399 0.63 -14.76 35.69
C ALA A 399 1.17 -13.38 35.27
N LEU A 400 0.27 -12.45 34.97
CA LEU A 400 0.59 -11.02 34.85
C LEU A 400 0.47 -10.37 36.22
N ASP A 401 1.59 -9.89 36.76
CA ASP A 401 1.64 -9.26 38.08
C ASP A 401 1.53 -7.72 38.02
N ASP A 402 1.29 -7.11 39.19
CA ASP A 402 0.97 -5.69 39.30
C ASP A 402 2.11 -4.72 38.91
N SER A 403 3.34 -5.20 38.74
CA SER A 403 4.48 -4.40 38.26
C SER A 403 4.47 -4.13 36.75
N LEU A 404 3.64 -4.84 35.96
CA LEU A 404 3.49 -4.55 34.52
C LEU A 404 2.80 -3.20 34.25
N TRP A 405 1.79 -2.85 35.05
CA TRP A 405 0.86 -1.76 34.71
C TRP A 405 1.49 -0.37 34.57
N PRO A 406 2.47 0.05 35.40
CA PRO A 406 3.16 1.34 35.20
C PRO A 406 3.94 1.39 33.87
N HIS A 407 4.55 0.28 33.47
CA HIS A 407 5.31 0.18 32.21
C HIS A 407 4.37 0.21 31.00
N LEU A 408 3.23 -0.48 31.07
CA LEU A 408 2.21 -0.44 30.03
C LEU A 408 1.56 0.95 29.91
N ASP A 409 1.27 1.62 31.03
CA ASP A 409 0.76 3.01 31.01
C ASP A 409 1.77 3.99 30.41
N ALA A 410 3.06 3.83 30.72
CA ALA A 410 4.12 4.64 30.11
C ALA A 410 4.21 4.42 28.61
N LEU A 411 4.37 3.17 28.17
CA LEU A 411 4.45 2.83 26.75
C LEU A 411 3.26 3.40 25.95
N LEU A 412 2.02 3.18 26.43
CA LEU A 412 0.82 3.65 25.75
C LEU A 412 0.67 5.18 25.74
N ARG A 413 1.20 5.87 26.76
CA ARG A 413 1.21 7.34 26.80
C ARG A 413 2.18 7.90 25.75
N ASP A 414 3.33 7.26 25.62
CA ASP A 414 4.48 7.73 24.87
C ASP A 414 4.51 7.22 23.41
N MET A 415 3.61 6.31 23.03
CA MET A 415 3.34 5.92 21.62
C MET A 415 2.88 7.13 20.78
N GLU A 416 3.23 7.14 19.48
CA GLU A 416 2.74 8.17 18.55
C GLU A 416 1.20 8.12 18.50
N PRO A 417 0.48 9.26 18.37
CA PRO A 417 -0.99 9.28 18.40
C PRO A 417 -1.64 8.31 17.40
N GLU A 418 -1.10 8.23 16.19
CA GLU A 418 -1.56 7.33 15.13
C GLU A 418 -1.38 5.84 15.49
N GLU A 419 -0.29 5.49 16.18
CA GLU A 419 -0.04 4.13 16.67
C GLU A 419 -1.05 3.77 17.76
N ARG A 420 -1.27 4.70 18.70
CA ARG A 420 -2.13 4.52 19.87
C ARG A 420 -3.61 4.36 19.49
N GLU A 421 -4.09 5.14 18.52
CA GLU A 421 -5.46 5.01 17.98
C GLU A 421 -5.72 3.64 17.32
N ARG A 422 -4.66 3.00 16.82
CA ARG A 422 -4.68 1.69 16.17
C ARG A 422 -4.28 0.55 17.11
N ALA A 423 -3.95 0.86 18.37
CA ALA A 423 -3.46 -0.14 19.30
C ALA A 423 -4.55 -1.17 19.66
N VAL A 424 -4.18 -2.45 19.58
CA VAL A 424 -5.02 -3.58 19.98
C VAL A 424 -4.22 -4.44 20.96
N VAL A 425 -4.65 -4.45 22.22
CA VAL A 425 -3.97 -5.23 23.26
C VAL A 425 -4.50 -6.65 23.29
N HIS A 426 -3.57 -7.60 23.22
CA HIS A 426 -3.80 -9.04 23.35
C HIS A 426 -3.16 -9.56 24.64
N VAL A 427 -3.77 -10.55 25.29
CA VAL A 427 -3.26 -11.10 26.56
C VAL A 427 -2.97 -12.60 26.42
N HIS A 428 -1.70 -12.98 26.52
CA HIS A 428 -1.24 -14.38 26.49
C HIS A 428 -1.03 -14.97 27.90
N GLY A 429 -0.92 -14.11 28.91
CA GLY A 429 -0.75 -14.50 30.32
C GLY A 429 -2.07 -14.79 31.05
N VAL A 430 -1.95 -15.34 32.27
CA VAL A 430 -3.08 -15.47 33.21
C VAL A 430 -3.33 -14.12 33.87
N LEU A 431 -4.51 -13.55 33.62
CA LEU A 431 -4.91 -12.23 34.10
C LEU A 431 -6.11 -12.33 35.05
N GLY A 432 -5.92 -12.00 36.32
CA GLY A 432 -7.00 -11.96 37.31
C GLY A 432 -7.89 -10.72 37.18
N ALA A 433 -9.08 -10.74 37.80
CA ALA A 433 -10.08 -9.67 37.70
C ALA A 433 -9.52 -8.26 37.95
N LYS A 434 -8.74 -8.06 39.03
CA LYS A 434 -8.08 -6.77 39.33
C LYS A 434 -7.18 -6.26 38.20
N GLY A 435 -6.50 -7.16 37.50
CA GLY A 435 -5.64 -6.84 36.36
C GLY A 435 -6.45 -6.52 35.11
N MET A 436 -7.54 -7.25 34.86
CA MET A 436 -8.50 -6.93 33.78
C MET A 436 -9.11 -5.54 33.98
N ASP A 437 -9.46 -5.16 35.21
CA ASP A 437 -10.00 -3.83 35.51
C ASP A 437 -8.95 -2.71 35.38
N ARG A 438 -7.66 -2.99 35.64
CA ARG A 438 -6.57 -2.06 35.30
C ARG A 438 -6.44 -1.90 33.79
N LEU A 439 -6.45 -3.01 33.06
CA LEU A 439 -6.35 -3.01 31.60
C LEU A 439 -7.54 -2.26 30.93
N ARG A 440 -8.76 -2.43 31.44
CA ARG A 440 -9.95 -1.64 31.04
C ARG A 440 -9.77 -0.15 31.31
N ARG A 441 -9.25 0.24 32.47
CA ARG A 441 -8.96 1.66 32.79
C ARG A 441 -7.90 2.26 31.86
N LEU A 442 -6.88 1.48 31.49
CA LEU A 442 -5.90 1.91 30.50
C LEU A 442 -6.55 2.07 29.11
N ALA A 443 -7.41 1.14 28.69
CA ALA A 443 -8.12 1.22 27.41
C ALA A 443 -8.98 2.50 27.31
N VAL A 444 -9.73 2.83 28.35
CA VAL A 444 -10.52 4.09 28.40
C VAL A 444 -9.62 5.32 28.41
N ARG A 445 -8.49 5.30 29.15
CA ARG A 445 -7.56 6.44 29.25
C ARG A 445 -6.85 6.75 27.93
N HIS A 446 -6.38 5.72 27.23
CA HIS A 446 -5.48 5.83 26.08
C HIS A 446 -6.18 5.59 24.73
N GLY A 447 -7.45 5.17 24.74
CA GLY A 447 -8.28 5.07 23.53
C GLY A 447 -8.11 3.81 22.69
N PHE A 448 -7.43 2.78 23.21
CA PHE A 448 -7.10 1.55 22.46
C PHE A 448 -8.15 0.44 22.61
N SER A 449 -8.11 -0.54 21.70
CA SER A 449 -9.05 -1.68 21.69
C SER A 449 -8.54 -2.91 22.45
N LEU A 450 -9.45 -3.64 23.08
CA LEU A 450 -9.16 -4.89 23.78
C LEU A 450 -9.74 -6.08 23.00
N LEU A 451 -8.89 -7.03 22.62
CA LEU A 451 -9.33 -8.36 22.21
C LEU A 451 -9.10 -9.34 23.36
N ALA A 452 -10.19 -9.95 23.84
CA ALA A 452 -10.11 -11.00 24.84
C ALA A 452 -9.35 -12.21 24.27
N PRO A 453 -8.57 -12.95 25.09
CA PRO A 453 -7.91 -14.16 24.61
C PRO A 453 -8.95 -15.18 24.14
N GLU A 454 -8.74 -15.73 22.94
CA GLU A 454 -9.46 -16.93 22.51
C GLU A 454 -9.24 -18.04 23.53
N GLN A 455 -10.31 -18.66 24.01
CA GLN A 455 -10.22 -19.80 24.93
C GLN A 455 -9.83 -21.07 24.15
N THR A 456 -8.57 -21.16 23.73
CA THR A 456 -7.99 -22.35 23.08
C THR A 456 -7.76 -23.48 24.10
N ALA A 457 -8.81 -23.95 24.77
CA ALA A 457 -8.75 -25.03 25.75
C ALA A 457 -10.10 -25.75 26.00
N ARG A 458 -10.80 -26.21 24.95
CA ARG A 458 -11.85 -27.25 25.10
C ARG A 458 -11.95 -28.20 23.90
N ALA A 459 -10.80 -28.73 23.48
CA ALA A 459 -10.67 -29.82 22.52
C ALA A 459 -9.88 -31.00 23.13
N THR A 460 -10.30 -31.46 24.32
CA THR A 460 -9.86 -32.75 24.87
C THR A 460 -10.96 -33.31 25.77
N GLN A 461 -11.55 -34.43 25.35
CA GLN A 461 -12.40 -35.34 26.14
C GLN A 461 -13.70 -34.76 26.76
N THR A 462 -14.77 -34.75 25.95
CA THR A 462 -16.06 -35.28 26.39
C THR A 462 -16.25 -36.66 25.78
N HIS A 463 -15.78 -37.71 26.48
CA HIS A 463 -16.42 -39.01 26.35
C HIS A 463 -17.78 -38.92 27.02
N THR A 464 -18.82 -39.33 26.29
CA THR A 464 -20.19 -39.44 26.81
C THR A 464 -20.26 -40.47 27.93
N PRO A 465 -20.82 -40.14 29.11
CA PRO A 465 -21.41 -41.15 29.97
C PRO A 465 -22.76 -41.55 29.35
N ASP A 466 -22.93 -42.84 29.05
CA ASP A 466 -24.23 -43.40 28.70
C ASP A 466 -24.59 -44.50 29.70
N GLU A 467 -25.89 -44.68 29.93
CA GLU A 467 -26.43 -45.43 31.05
C GLU A 467 -26.28 -46.95 30.89
N SER A 468 -25.88 -47.64 31.96
CA SER A 468 -26.21 -49.06 32.19
C SER A 468 -26.19 -49.34 33.70
N GLY A 469 -27.18 -50.11 34.14
CA GLY A 469 -27.59 -50.24 35.54
C GLY A 469 -26.69 -51.08 36.46
N PRO A 470 -27.14 -51.29 37.72
CA PRO A 470 -26.27 -51.65 38.84
C PRO A 470 -26.15 -53.16 39.12
N GLU A 471 -25.34 -53.45 40.15
CA GLU A 471 -25.45 -54.59 41.08
C GLU A 471 -24.70 -55.88 40.70
N GLY A 472 -23.71 -56.26 41.52
CA GLY A 472 -22.91 -57.47 41.31
C GLY A 472 -21.50 -57.46 41.94
N GLU A 473 -21.42 -57.36 43.28
CA GLU A 473 -20.26 -57.91 44.03
C GLU A 473 -20.20 -59.45 43.83
N PRO A 474 -19.03 -60.13 43.91
CA PRO A 474 -18.19 -60.09 45.12
C PRO A 474 -16.66 -60.10 44.95
N GLU A 475 -16.01 -59.88 46.09
CA GLU A 475 -14.61 -60.18 46.46
C GLU A 475 -14.18 -61.64 46.15
N PRO A 476 -12.86 -61.97 46.09
CA PRO A 476 -12.13 -62.22 47.36
C PRO A 476 -10.63 -61.82 47.43
N GLU A 477 -10.24 -61.45 48.66
CA GLU A 477 -9.01 -61.75 49.45
C GLU A 477 -7.68 -62.17 48.78
N GLY A 478 -6.54 -61.62 49.25
CA GLY A 478 -5.20 -61.99 48.74
C GLY A 478 -3.90 -61.46 49.40
N SER A 479 -3.85 -61.22 50.72
CA SER A 479 -2.65 -61.23 51.62
C SER A 479 -1.23 -60.68 51.24
N VAL A 480 -0.83 -59.55 51.89
CA VAL A 480 0.43 -59.19 52.67
C VAL A 480 1.81 -59.93 52.52
N PRO A 481 2.99 -59.45 53.05
CA PRO A 481 3.58 -58.09 53.21
C PRO A 481 5.16 -57.95 53.09
N ALA A 482 5.69 -56.70 53.21
CA ALA A 482 6.94 -56.24 53.92
C ALA A 482 8.43 -56.48 53.45
N ALA A 483 9.11 -55.35 53.08
CA ALA A 483 10.38 -54.76 53.65
C ALA A 483 11.79 -55.47 53.54
N PRO A 484 12.95 -54.89 53.99
CA PRO A 484 13.66 -53.71 53.40
C PRO A 484 15.25 -53.71 53.39
N VAL A 485 15.91 -52.83 52.56
CA VAL A 485 17.35 -52.33 52.55
C VAL A 485 18.55 -53.34 52.62
N PRO A 486 19.86 -52.99 52.46
CA PRO A 486 20.59 -51.75 52.02
C PRO A 486 21.52 -51.99 50.77
N GLY A 487 22.45 -51.12 50.30
CA GLY A 487 22.69 -49.66 50.46
C GLY A 487 24.17 -49.19 50.65
N VAL A 488 24.70 -48.35 49.73
CA VAL A 488 25.88 -47.40 49.87
C VAL A 488 27.30 -48.07 49.77
N PRO A 489 28.31 -47.56 48.98
CA PRO A 489 28.92 -46.22 49.17
C PRO A 489 29.41 -45.40 47.95
N LEU A 490 29.75 -44.14 48.28
CA LEU A 490 30.31 -43.09 47.44
C LEU A 490 31.75 -43.38 46.97
N ALA A 491 32.15 -42.73 45.87
CA ALA A 491 33.51 -42.25 45.67
C ALA A 491 33.48 -40.79 45.20
N THR A 492 34.14 -39.91 45.95
CA THR A 492 34.23 -38.46 45.68
C THR A 492 35.55 -38.14 44.98
N THR A 493 35.54 -37.34 43.91
CA THR A 493 36.76 -36.70 43.41
C THR A 493 36.46 -35.30 42.87
N SER A 494 37.24 -34.31 43.31
CA SER A 494 37.12 -32.89 42.90
C SER A 494 38.15 -32.49 41.84
N ALA A 495 37.92 -31.33 41.22
CA ALA A 495 38.82 -30.56 40.33
C ALA A 495 39.09 -31.19 38.95
N HIS A 496 38.96 -30.48 37.82
CA HIS A 496 39.47 -29.14 37.52
C HIS A 496 38.63 -28.37 36.48
N ALA A 497 38.82 -27.04 36.41
CA ALA A 497 38.32 -26.19 35.34
C ALA A 497 39.18 -26.32 34.05
N PRO A 498 38.59 -26.22 32.84
CA PRO A 498 39.36 -26.13 31.60
C PRO A 498 39.88 -24.69 31.40
N VAL A 499 41.20 -24.54 31.48
CA VAL A 499 41.93 -23.33 31.06
C VAL A 499 42.07 -23.33 29.54
N ALA A 500 42.03 -22.15 28.92
CA ALA A 500 42.21 -21.98 27.48
C ALA A 500 43.59 -22.48 27.00
N SER A 501 43.66 -22.95 25.75
CA SER A 501 44.92 -23.24 25.05
C SER A 501 45.08 -22.32 23.83
N PRO A 502 46.32 -22.05 23.38
CA PRO A 502 46.63 -20.82 22.64
C PRO A 502 46.63 -20.99 21.12
N ALA A 503 46.57 -19.87 20.40
CA ALA A 503 46.86 -19.78 18.98
C ALA A 503 48.39 -19.80 18.72
N PRO A 504 48.86 -20.20 17.53
CA PRO A 504 50.28 -20.27 17.21
C PRO A 504 50.89 -18.92 16.78
N ASP A 505 52.17 -18.72 17.10
CA ASP A 505 52.96 -17.54 16.77
C ASP A 505 53.21 -17.37 15.25
N VAL A 506 53.27 -16.11 14.82
CA VAL A 506 53.75 -15.66 13.49
C VAL A 506 54.79 -14.56 13.74
N PRO A 507 55.97 -14.58 13.08
CA PRO A 507 57.10 -13.74 13.47
C PRO A 507 57.03 -12.28 12.98
N ASP A 508 57.69 -11.40 13.74
CA ASP A 508 57.81 -9.96 13.51
C ASP A 508 58.48 -9.56 12.18
N VAL A 509 58.04 -8.42 11.63
CA VAL A 509 58.69 -7.63 10.57
C VAL A 509 58.59 -6.15 10.98
N PRO A 510 59.66 -5.33 10.87
CA PRO A 510 59.81 -4.09 11.63
C PRO A 510 59.19 -2.81 11.00
N ASP A 511 59.09 -1.77 11.83
CA ASP A 511 58.52 -0.44 11.59
C ASP A 511 59.05 0.33 10.37
N ALA A 512 58.14 1.11 9.75
CA ALA A 512 58.40 2.25 8.88
C ALA A 512 57.15 3.20 8.89
N PRO A 513 57.29 4.50 8.58
CA PRO A 513 56.94 5.55 9.55
C PRO A 513 55.64 6.35 9.30
N ASP A 514 55.34 7.24 10.25
CA ASP A 514 54.25 8.23 10.23
C ASP A 514 54.07 8.98 8.89
N VAL A 515 52.80 9.17 8.51
CA VAL A 515 52.36 10.09 7.46
C VAL A 515 51.13 10.86 7.99
N PRO A 516 51.06 12.20 7.88
CA PRO A 516 50.13 13.01 8.65
C PRO A 516 48.69 13.03 8.13
N ASP A 517 47.80 13.37 9.06
CA ASP A 517 46.39 13.73 8.88
C ASP A 517 46.19 14.81 7.80
N VAL A 518 45.28 14.56 6.84
CA VAL A 518 44.85 15.54 5.84
C VAL A 518 43.33 15.47 5.63
N SER A 519 42.68 16.50 6.17
CA SER A 519 41.33 16.99 5.92
C SER A 519 40.63 16.55 4.63
N SER A 520 39.40 16.06 4.78
CA SER A 520 38.47 15.76 3.68
C SER A 520 38.08 17.01 2.88
N GLY A 521 38.31 16.97 1.57
CA GLY A 521 37.79 17.94 0.58
C GLY A 521 36.90 17.25 -0.46
N GLU A 522 36.06 18.05 -1.13
CA GLU A 522 35.04 17.59 -2.10
C GLU A 522 35.62 16.84 -3.32
N PRO A 523 34.85 15.91 -3.93
CA PRO A 523 35.21 15.28 -5.20
C PRO A 523 34.86 16.17 -6.39
N ALA A 524 35.87 16.80 -6.99
CA ALA A 524 35.74 17.50 -8.27
C ALA A 524 35.69 16.53 -9.47
N TYR A 525 34.94 16.91 -10.52
CA TYR A 525 34.81 16.14 -11.76
C TYR A 525 36.15 15.96 -12.50
N ALA A 526 36.44 14.73 -12.94
CA ALA A 526 37.64 14.42 -13.71
C ALA A 526 37.47 14.66 -15.22
N THR A 527 38.19 15.65 -15.76
CA THR A 527 38.32 15.91 -17.20
C THR A 527 39.41 15.01 -17.81
N ALA A 528 39.05 14.19 -18.80
CA ALA A 528 40.02 13.36 -19.52
C ALA A 528 40.72 14.16 -20.65
N GLY A 529 42.05 14.30 -20.53
CA GLY A 529 42.86 15.11 -21.44
C GLY A 529 43.19 14.48 -22.79
N VAL A 530 43.35 15.35 -23.79
CA VAL A 530 43.79 15.09 -25.16
C VAL A 530 45.13 14.33 -25.22
N GLY A 531 45.19 13.25 -26.00
CA GLY A 531 46.43 12.62 -26.46
C GLY A 531 46.66 12.84 -27.96
N VAL A 532 47.60 13.71 -28.33
CA VAL A 532 47.99 13.93 -29.72
C VAL A 532 48.95 12.83 -30.18
N GLY A 533 48.60 12.13 -31.27
CA GLY A 533 49.46 11.15 -31.93
C GLY A 533 49.45 11.32 -33.44
N VAL A 534 50.43 12.05 -33.97
CA VAL A 534 50.66 12.17 -35.43
C VAL A 534 51.51 11.01 -35.90
N GLY A 535 51.05 10.26 -36.91
CA GLY A 535 51.75 9.11 -37.46
C GLY A 535 51.23 8.74 -38.85
N VAL A 536 51.87 9.29 -39.89
CA VAL A 536 51.59 9.05 -41.30
C VAL A 536 52.32 7.78 -41.75
N ASP A 537 51.66 6.82 -42.43
CA ASP A 537 51.87 6.63 -43.89
C ASP A 537 51.00 5.54 -44.57
N THR A 538 50.82 5.77 -45.87
CA THR A 538 50.39 4.92 -47.00
C THR A 538 50.17 3.41 -46.84
N SER A 539 49.05 2.93 -47.40
CA SER A 539 49.06 1.87 -48.43
C SER A 539 47.79 1.85 -49.29
N THR A 540 47.92 2.35 -50.52
CA THR A 540 46.92 2.27 -51.59
C THR A 540 46.94 0.87 -52.22
N SER A 541 45.78 0.28 -52.50
CA SER A 541 45.67 -0.89 -53.40
C SER A 541 44.37 -0.85 -54.20
N THR A 542 44.42 -0.11 -55.32
CA THR A 542 43.43 -0.22 -56.39
C THR A 542 43.69 -1.48 -57.21
N SER A 543 42.65 -2.28 -57.45
CA SER A 543 42.64 -3.31 -58.49
C SER A 543 41.32 -3.27 -59.24
N THR A 544 41.41 -3.22 -60.58
CA THR A 544 40.27 -3.05 -61.47
C THR A 544 40.38 -4.04 -62.63
N ARG A 545 39.40 -4.96 -62.75
CA ARG A 545 38.84 -5.63 -63.95
C ARG A 545 38.29 -7.02 -63.57
N GLU A 546 36.99 -7.32 -63.75
CA GLU A 546 36.23 -7.51 -65.01
C GLU A 546 36.39 -8.95 -65.57
N ASN A 547 35.46 -9.88 -65.28
CA ASN A 547 34.32 -10.21 -66.17
C ASN A 547 33.48 -11.44 -65.69
N ALA A 548 32.19 -11.43 -66.07
CA ALA A 548 31.22 -12.52 -66.25
C ALA A 548 31.30 -13.89 -65.51
N ALA A 549 30.27 -14.19 -64.70
CA ALA A 549 29.42 -15.39 -64.85
C ALA A 549 28.08 -15.19 -64.10
N ARG A 550 26.94 -15.61 -64.70
CA ARG A 550 25.56 -15.37 -64.18
C ARG A 550 24.67 -16.59 -64.43
N ALA A 551 24.15 -17.24 -63.38
CA ALA A 551 22.98 -18.16 -63.37
C ALA A 551 22.84 -18.82 -61.96
N PRO A 552 21.71 -19.48 -61.62
CA PRO A 552 20.32 -19.03 -61.79
C PRO A 552 19.46 -19.22 -60.52
N VAL A 553 18.25 -18.64 -60.52
CA VAL A 553 17.20 -18.86 -59.50
C VAL A 553 16.39 -20.13 -59.85
N PRO A 554 16.03 -21.01 -58.90
CA PRO A 554 15.21 -22.20 -59.18
C PRO A 554 13.70 -21.88 -59.34
N PRO A 555 12.97 -22.58 -60.23
CA PRO A 555 11.54 -22.37 -60.49
C PRO A 555 10.61 -23.18 -59.55
N PRO A 556 9.31 -22.83 -59.47
CA PRO A 556 8.30 -23.63 -58.77
C PRO A 556 7.94 -24.89 -59.56
N SER A 557 7.46 -25.93 -58.87
CA SER A 557 6.96 -27.18 -59.48
C SER A 557 5.48 -27.37 -59.20
N GLU A 558 4.70 -27.57 -60.27
CA GLU A 558 3.29 -27.96 -60.24
C GLU A 558 3.09 -29.44 -60.63
N GLU A 559 1.92 -29.96 -60.26
CA GLU A 559 1.27 -31.21 -60.69
C GLU A 559 2.03 -32.56 -60.57
N SER A 560 1.48 -33.42 -59.70
CA SER A 560 1.27 -34.82 -60.06
C SER A 560 -0.11 -35.31 -59.59
N ARG A 561 -0.85 -35.93 -60.51
CA ARG A 561 -2.27 -36.28 -60.39
C ARG A 561 -2.48 -37.63 -59.72
N SER A 562 -3.60 -37.84 -59.04
CA SER A 562 -4.15 -39.19 -58.75
C SER A 562 -5.66 -39.21 -58.45
N ARG A 563 -6.45 -39.52 -59.50
CA ARG A 563 -7.80 -40.18 -59.57
C ARG A 563 -9.01 -39.65 -58.73
N PRO A 564 -10.27 -40.02 -59.09
CA PRO A 564 -11.43 -39.13 -58.87
C PRO A 564 -12.64 -39.73 -58.10
N THR A 565 -13.67 -38.86 -57.93
CA THR A 565 -15.10 -39.08 -57.58
C THR A 565 -15.46 -39.46 -56.12
N PRO A 566 -16.65 -39.07 -55.60
CA PRO A 566 -17.83 -38.53 -56.30
C PRO A 566 -18.25 -37.08 -55.93
N VAL A 567 -19.21 -36.55 -56.70
CA VAL A 567 -19.79 -35.20 -56.59
C VAL A 567 -20.73 -35.09 -55.38
N ALA A 568 -20.53 -34.06 -54.53
CA ALA A 568 -21.50 -33.61 -53.55
C ALA A 568 -22.14 -32.28 -53.99
N ARG A 569 -23.43 -32.09 -53.67
CA ARG A 569 -24.23 -30.91 -54.07
C ARG A 569 -23.69 -29.60 -53.46
N PRO A 570 -23.89 -28.44 -54.12
CA PRO A 570 -23.66 -27.15 -53.48
C PRO A 570 -24.64 -26.97 -52.31
N ALA A 571 -24.09 -26.78 -51.11
CA ALA A 571 -24.87 -26.44 -49.93
C ALA A 571 -25.25 -24.94 -49.94
N VAL A 572 -26.50 -24.65 -49.59
CA VAL A 572 -26.99 -23.28 -49.38
C VAL A 572 -26.23 -22.63 -48.21
N PRO A 573 -25.88 -21.33 -48.26
CA PRO A 573 -25.26 -20.66 -47.12
C PRO A 573 -26.18 -20.71 -45.91
N GLN A 574 -25.78 -21.41 -44.84
CA GLN A 574 -26.48 -21.32 -43.56
C GLN A 574 -26.07 -20.01 -42.85
N PRO A 575 -27.01 -19.33 -42.16
CA PRO A 575 -26.66 -18.20 -41.31
C PRO A 575 -25.70 -18.68 -40.21
N SER A 576 -24.56 -18.01 -40.06
CA SER A 576 -23.64 -18.27 -38.95
C SER A 576 -24.38 -18.16 -37.63
N ALA A 577 -24.36 -19.23 -36.83
CA ALA A 577 -24.87 -19.17 -35.46
C ALA A 577 -24.13 -18.05 -34.69
N PRO A 578 -24.83 -17.29 -33.81
CA PRO A 578 -24.18 -16.28 -33.00
C PRO A 578 -23.08 -16.95 -32.17
N GLN A 579 -21.86 -16.41 -32.24
CA GLN A 579 -20.78 -16.87 -31.37
C GLN A 579 -21.16 -16.61 -29.90
N PRO A 580 -20.74 -17.47 -28.95
CA PRO A 580 -20.90 -17.19 -27.54
C PRO A 580 -20.21 -15.86 -27.21
N SER A 581 -20.98 -14.88 -26.76
CA SER A 581 -20.44 -13.61 -26.26
C SER A 581 -19.40 -13.90 -25.16
N ALA A 582 -18.32 -13.12 -25.12
CA ALA A 582 -17.35 -13.18 -24.04
C ALA A 582 -18.04 -13.07 -22.67
N PRO A 583 -17.51 -13.71 -21.61
CA PRO A 583 -18.14 -13.72 -20.29
C PRO A 583 -18.24 -12.29 -19.73
N GLN A 584 -19.45 -11.74 -19.80
CA GLN A 584 -19.72 -10.35 -19.39
C GLN A 584 -19.57 -10.23 -17.87
N THR A 585 -18.70 -9.31 -17.45
CA THR A 585 -18.39 -9.01 -16.05
C THR A 585 -19.55 -8.30 -15.36
N ASP A 586 -19.62 -8.36 -14.03
CA ASP A 586 -20.70 -7.72 -13.25
C ASP A 586 -20.80 -6.21 -13.52
N HIS A 587 -19.68 -5.52 -13.73
CA HIS A 587 -19.68 -4.08 -14.03
C HIS A 587 -20.21 -3.76 -15.44
N GLU A 588 -19.94 -4.62 -16.42
CA GLU A 588 -20.54 -4.53 -17.76
C GLU A 588 -22.03 -4.87 -17.74
N ARG A 589 -22.46 -5.85 -16.93
CA ARG A 589 -23.88 -6.18 -16.73
C ARG A 589 -24.63 -5.02 -16.08
N LEU A 590 -24.08 -4.43 -15.02
CA LEU A 590 -24.63 -3.24 -14.37
C LEU A 590 -24.75 -2.06 -15.35
N ARG A 591 -23.72 -1.83 -16.17
CA ARG A 591 -23.77 -0.79 -17.20
C ARG A 591 -24.86 -1.06 -18.24
N ALA A 592 -25.04 -2.31 -18.63
CA ALA A 592 -26.08 -2.71 -19.57
C ALA A 592 -27.50 -2.57 -18.97
N SER A 593 -27.71 -2.96 -17.72
CA SER A 593 -29.02 -2.88 -17.05
C SER A 593 -29.45 -1.43 -16.76
N LEU A 594 -28.52 -0.55 -16.42
CA LEU A 594 -28.80 0.89 -16.23
C LEU A 594 -29.08 1.63 -17.54
N GLY A 595 -28.56 1.14 -18.67
CA GLY A 595 -28.84 1.68 -20.00
C GLY A 595 -28.65 3.21 -20.09
N PRO A 596 -29.65 3.99 -20.53
CA PRO A 596 -29.55 5.45 -20.61
C PRO A 596 -29.31 6.17 -19.28
N PHE A 597 -29.64 5.55 -18.13
CA PHE A 597 -29.43 6.17 -16.82
C PHE A 597 -27.96 6.10 -16.36
N TRP A 598 -27.16 5.21 -16.94
CA TRP A 598 -25.75 5.04 -16.63
C TRP A 598 -24.97 6.36 -16.62
N GLU A 599 -25.18 7.24 -17.62
CA GLU A 599 -24.41 8.49 -17.77
C GLU A 599 -24.56 9.42 -16.56
N ARG A 600 -25.74 9.45 -15.92
CA ARG A 600 -25.99 10.23 -14.71
C ARG A 600 -25.14 9.73 -13.55
N HIS A 601 -25.13 8.42 -13.32
CA HIS A 601 -24.44 7.79 -12.20
C HIS A 601 -22.92 7.77 -12.41
N ALA A 602 -22.47 7.50 -13.64
CA ALA A 602 -21.07 7.61 -14.03
C ALA A 602 -20.53 9.04 -13.86
N LYS A 603 -21.30 10.08 -14.22
CA LYS A 603 -20.88 11.47 -14.01
C LYS A 603 -20.62 11.78 -12.53
N ALA A 604 -21.51 11.38 -11.64
CA ALA A 604 -21.37 11.60 -10.21
C ALA A 604 -20.22 10.77 -9.61
N ALA A 605 -20.04 9.53 -10.06
CA ALA A 605 -18.87 8.71 -9.71
C ALA A 605 -17.54 9.36 -10.14
N THR A 606 -17.46 9.92 -11.36
CA THR A 606 -16.29 10.69 -11.83
C THR A 606 -16.04 11.95 -10.99
N GLN A 607 -17.10 12.62 -10.53
CA GLN A 607 -16.98 13.77 -9.61
C GLN A 607 -16.48 13.33 -8.23
N ALA A 608 -16.96 12.20 -7.69
CA ALA A 608 -16.47 11.63 -6.44
C ALA A 608 -14.99 11.22 -6.53
N MET A 609 -14.58 10.51 -7.59
CA MET A 609 -13.16 10.22 -7.89
C MET A 609 -12.30 11.49 -8.09
N THR A 610 -12.94 12.62 -8.37
CA THR A 610 -12.26 13.93 -8.47
C THR A 610 -12.09 14.62 -7.12
N ARG A 611 -13.04 14.41 -6.21
CA ARG A 611 -12.97 14.87 -4.81
C ARG A 611 -12.04 14.00 -3.94
N MET A 612 -11.79 12.75 -4.35
CA MET A 612 -10.98 11.76 -3.62
C MET A 612 -9.80 11.23 -4.49
N PRO A 613 -8.65 11.92 -4.53
CA PRO A 613 -7.57 11.62 -5.49
C PRO A 613 -7.02 10.19 -5.43
N GLY A 614 -6.89 9.58 -4.25
CA GLY A 614 -6.35 8.23 -4.06
C GLY A 614 -7.12 7.15 -4.83
N MET A 615 -8.43 7.32 -5.02
CA MET A 615 -9.27 6.35 -5.73
C MET A 615 -9.01 6.29 -7.25
N ARG A 616 -8.35 7.29 -7.83
CA ARG A 616 -7.98 7.26 -9.26
C ARG A 616 -6.85 6.27 -9.56
N ALA A 617 -5.96 6.03 -8.59
CA ALA A 617 -4.86 5.07 -8.74
C ALA A 617 -5.34 3.60 -8.83
N GLN A 618 -6.60 3.34 -8.47
CA GLN A 618 -7.23 2.01 -8.41
C GLN A 618 -8.18 1.70 -9.59
N ASP A 619 -8.27 2.54 -10.62
CA ASP A 619 -9.22 2.33 -11.74
C ASP A 619 -8.62 1.51 -12.89
N THR A 620 -8.51 0.20 -12.67
CA THR A 620 -8.18 -0.77 -13.73
C THR A 620 -9.40 -0.96 -14.65
N GLY A 621 -9.44 -0.25 -15.78
CA GLY A 621 -10.40 -0.50 -16.87
C GLY A 621 -11.82 0.05 -16.69
N GLY A 622 -12.06 1.01 -15.79
CA GLY A 622 -13.39 1.61 -15.59
C GLY A 622 -14.33 0.80 -14.69
N ALA A 623 -13.85 -0.30 -14.11
CA ALA A 623 -14.58 -1.05 -13.10
C ALA A 623 -14.79 -0.22 -11.82
N SER A 624 -13.83 0.62 -11.42
CA SER A 624 -14.00 1.49 -10.24
C SER A 624 -15.08 2.56 -10.47
N LEU A 625 -15.19 3.08 -11.70
CA LEU A 625 -16.29 3.97 -12.11
C LEU A 625 -17.66 3.27 -11.97
N ALA A 626 -17.78 2.01 -12.38
CA ALA A 626 -19.01 1.23 -12.27
C ALA A 626 -19.38 0.88 -10.82
N HIS A 627 -18.41 0.51 -10.01
CA HIS A 627 -18.62 0.23 -8.58
C HIS A 627 -19.11 1.47 -7.83
N LEU A 628 -18.56 2.66 -8.13
CA LEU A 628 -19.04 3.92 -7.54
C LEU A 628 -20.38 4.39 -8.12
N ALA A 629 -20.63 4.12 -9.40
CA ALA A 629 -21.95 4.31 -9.99
C ALA A 629 -23.00 3.41 -9.29
N ALA A 630 -22.65 2.18 -8.92
CA ALA A 630 -23.52 1.28 -8.13
C ALA A 630 -23.87 1.89 -6.76
N VAL A 631 -22.89 2.47 -6.06
CA VAL A 631 -23.15 3.22 -4.82
C VAL A 631 -24.11 4.38 -5.07
N HIS A 632 -23.87 5.22 -6.08
CA HIS A 632 -24.78 6.33 -6.38
C HIS A 632 -26.19 5.85 -6.79
N VAL A 633 -26.32 4.76 -7.55
CA VAL A 633 -27.62 4.16 -7.89
C VAL A 633 -28.36 3.79 -6.60
N TYR A 634 -27.72 3.05 -5.70
CA TYR A 634 -28.30 2.67 -4.42
C TYR A 634 -28.78 3.90 -3.62
N LEU A 635 -27.95 4.95 -3.51
CA LEU A 635 -28.27 6.14 -2.70
C LEU A 635 -29.44 6.99 -3.25
N THR A 636 -29.71 6.92 -4.56
CA THR A 636 -30.57 7.89 -5.28
C THR A 636 -31.69 7.32 -6.14
N ALA A 637 -31.74 6.00 -6.34
CA ALA A 637 -32.67 5.34 -7.26
C ALA A 637 -33.20 3.98 -6.76
N VAL A 638 -32.80 3.53 -5.57
CA VAL A 638 -33.24 2.25 -4.97
C VAL A 638 -34.04 2.53 -3.70
N ASP A 639 -35.22 1.92 -3.58
CA ASP A 639 -35.94 1.85 -2.31
C ASP A 639 -35.47 0.60 -1.52
N ALA A 640 -35.08 0.80 -0.26
CA ALA A 640 -34.59 -0.29 0.58
C ALA A 640 -35.66 -1.33 0.94
N SER A 641 -36.96 -0.99 0.82
CA SER A 641 -38.07 -1.91 1.05
C SER A 641 -38.30 -2.85 -0.15
N GLU A 642 -38.29 -2.32 -1.37
CA GLU A 642 -38.39 -3.11 -2.62
C GLU A 642 -37.14 -4.00 -2.84
N LEU A 643 -35.97 -3.52 -2.39
CA LEU A 643 -34.71 -4.24 -2.49
C LEU A 643 -34.71 -5.57 -1.71
N GLY A 644 -35.36 -5.62 -0.54
CA GLY A 644 -35.46 -6.85 0.25
C GLY A 644 -36.24 -7.95 -0.46
N THR A 645 -37.36 -7.60 -1.10
CA THR A 645 -38.14 -8.52 -1.92
C THR A 645 -37.37 -9.00 -3.15
N ALA A 646 -36.66 -8.11 -3.85
CA ALA A 646 -35.86 -8.49 -5.02
C ALA A 646 -34.67 -9.41 -4.69
N VAL A 647 -34.10 -9.30 -3.48
CA VAL A 647 -33.08 -10.24 -2.98
C VAL A 647 -33.68 -11.60 -2.64
N ALA A 648 -34.88 -11.65 -2.06
CA ALA A 648 -35.57 -12.91 -1.77
C ALA A 648 -36.01 -13.66 -3.04
N ASP A 649 -36.34 -12.93 -4.11
CA ASP A 649 -36.72 -13.46 -5.41
C ASP A 649 -35.53 -13.83 -6.33
N ASP A 650 -34.28 -13.75 -5.84
CA ASP A 650 -33.03 -14.05 -6.56
C ASP A 650 -32.85 -13.22 -7.86
N ASP A 651 -33.32 -11.95 -7.89
CA ASP A 651 -33.20 -11.11 -9.08
C ASP A 651 -31.72 -10.79 -9.40
N GLU A 652 -31.20 -11.41 -10.46
CA GLU A 652 -29.80 -11.26 -10.89
C GLU A 652 -29.42 -9.80 -11.23
N SER A 653 -30.39 -8.93 -11.59
CA SER A 653 -30.09 -7.49 -11.77
C SER A 653 -29.77 -6.81 -10.44
N THR A 654 -30.57 -7.07 -9.42
CA THR A 654 -30.38 -6.64 -8.03
C THR A 654 -29.13 -7.25 -7.42
N LEU A 655 -28.87 -8.55 -7.63
CA LEU A 655 -27.66 -9.20 -7.15
C LEU A 655 -26.41 -8.64 -7.84
N THR A 656 -26.45 -8.37 -9.15
CA THR A 656 -25.37 -7.68 -9.87
C THR A 656 -25.10 -6.29 -9.29
N LEU A 657 -26.16 -5.51 -9.02
CA LEU A 657 -26.05 -4.19 -8.37
C LEU A 657 -25.41 -4.31 -6.99
N LEU A 658 -25.84 -5.26 -6.16
CA LEU A 658 -25.28 -5.48 -4.81
C LEU A 658 -23.83 -5.96 -4.86
N ARG A 659 -23.46 -6.85 -5.80
CA ARG A 659 -22.05 -7.28 -6.00
C ARG A 659 -21.18 -6.07 -6.37
N CYS A 660 -21.63 -5.22 -7.29
CA CYS A 660 -20.92 -3.98 -7.65
C CYS A 660 -20.86 -2.96 -6.50
N LEU A 661 -21.93 -2.85 -5.71
CA LEU A 661 -22.03 -1.94 -4.56
C LEU A 661 -21.05 -2.31 -3.45
N GLU A 662 -20.89 -3.59 -3.11
CA GLU A 662 -19.91 -4.06 -2.14
C GLU A 662 -18.46 -3.71 -2.56
N TRP A 663 -18.14 -3.84 -3.85
CA TRP A 663 -16.85 -3.37 -4.38
C TRP A 663 -16.70 -1.84 -4.38
N GLY A 664 -17.80 -1.10 -4.49
CA GLY A 664 -17.83 0.36 -4.39
C GLY A 664 -17.60 0.84 -2.95
N LEU A 665 -18.28 0.22 -1.99
CA LEU A 665 -18.15 0.51 -0.56
C LEU A 665 -16.73 0.33 -0.05
N ARG A 666 -16.00 -0.70 -0.51
CA ARG A 666 -14.59 -0.94 -0.15
C ARG A 666 -13.65 0.20 -0.54
N ARG A 667 -14.02 1.04 -1.52
CA ARG A 667 -13.24 2.19 -2.01
C ARG A 667 -13.54 3.49 -1.27
N LEU A 668 -14.57 3.52 -0.42
CA LEU A 668 -15.00 4.71 0.30
C LEU A 668 -14.36 4.80 1.70
N PRO A 669 -14.10 6.01 2.23
CA PRO A 669 -13.57 6.19 3.57
C PRO A 669 -14.46 5.55 4.65
N SER A 670 -13.85 4.88 5.62
CA SER A 670 -14.57 4.36 6.79
C SER A 670 -14.96 5.48 7.76
N TYR A 671 -16.15 5.36 8.36
CA TYR A 671 -16.66 6.20 9.43
C TYR A 671 -16.63 5.43 10.77
N ARG A 672 -16.09 6.06 11.82
CA ARG A 672 -16.08 5.55 13.18
C ARG A 672 -16.80 6.55 14.09
N GLY A 673 -17.90 6.14 14.71
CA GLY A 673 -18.79 7.02 15.47
C GLY A 673 -20.23 6.53 15.52
N ALA A 674 -21.12 7.28 16.15
CA ALA A 674 -22.55 6.93 16.21
C ALA A 674 -23.28 7.30 14.91
N VAL A 675 -24.20 6.44 14.47
CA VAL A 675 -24.99 6.58 13.25
C VAL A 675 -26.46 6.31 13.56
N VAL A 676 -27.36 7.22 13.19
CA VAL A 676 -28.82 7.00 13.27
C VAL A 676 -29.30 6.32 11.98
N SER A 677 -30.08 5.25 12.08
CA SER A 677 -30.78 4.65 10.94
C SER A 677 -32.25 4.41 11.26
N THR A 678 -33.13 4.77 10.31
CA THR A 678 -34.57 4.45 10.32
C THR A 678 -34.89 3.26 9.39
N GLY A 679 -33.87 2.48 8.97
CA GLY A 679 -34.02 1.43 7.97
C GLY A 679 -34.88 0.25 8.48
N PRO A 680 -35.93 -0.17 7.73
CA PRO A 680 -36.89 -1.17 8.20
C PRO A 680 -36.26 -2.53 8.52
N GLY A 681 -35.17 -2.90 7.84
CA GLY A 681 -34.44 -4.16 8.05
C GLY A 681 -33.86 -4.33 9.46
N LEU A 682 -33.66 -3.23 10.21
CA LEU A 682 -33.28 -3.27 11.62
C LEU A 682 -34.43 -2.85 12.55
N THR A 683 -35.18 -1.80 12.21
CA THR A 683 -36.17 -1.21 13.12
C THR A 683 -37.39 -2.09 13.36
N THR A 684 -37.89 -2.79 12.32
CA THR A 684 -39.05 -3.70 12.45
C THR A 684 -38.81 -4.90 13.35
N ARG A 685 -37.54 -5.22 13.62
CA ARG A 685 -37.11 -6.34 14.46
C ARG A 685 -36.84 -5.92 15.91
N LEU A 686 -36.95 -4.65 16.29
CA LEU A 686 -36.55 -4.17 17.63
C LEU A 686 -37.51 -4.57 18.75
N THR A 687 -37.11 -5.56 19.55
CA THR A 687 -37.80 -5.93 20.79
C THR A 687 -36.80 -6.10 21.96
N PRO A 688 -37.19 -5.83 23.23
CA PRO A 688 -36.25 -5.83 24.36
C PRO A 688 -35.59 -7.19 24.68
N ASP A 689 -36.20 -8.29 24.27
CA ASP A 689 -35.69 -9.65 24.39
C ASP A 689 -34.50 -9.95 23.46
N LEU A 690 -34.21 -9.06 22.50
CA LEU A 690 -33.05 -9.18 21.60
C LEU A 690 -31.76 -8.56 22.16
N VAL A 691 -31.76 -8.00 23.37
CA VAL A 691 -30.53 -7.50 23.99
C VAL A 691 -29.49 -8.63 24.11
N GLY A 692 -28.27 -8.39 23.64
CA GLY A 692 -27.20 -9.37 23.51
C GLY A 692 -27.19 -10.16 22.21
N THR A 693 -28.28 -10.16 21.42
CA THR A 693 -28.33 -10.90 20.15
C THR A 693 -27.64 -10.16 19.00
N ARG A 694 -27.28 -10.90 17.95
CA ARG A 694 -26.83 -10.36 16.66
C ARG A 694 -28.03 -10.23 15.72
N LEU A 695 -28.14 -9.06 15.09
CA LEU A 695 -28.99 -8.78 13.94
C LEU A 695 -28.11 -8.73 12.69
N ASP A 696 -28.53 -9.47 11.66
CA ASP A 696 -27.97 -9.39 10.31
C ASP A 696 -28.98 -8.73 9.37
N SER A 697 -28.48 -7.97 8.39
CA SER A 697 -29.29 -7.28 7.40
C SER A 697 -29.03 -7.86 6.01
N GLU A 698 -30.07 -8.35 5.35
CA GLU A 698 -29.95 -8.95 4.00
C GLU A 698 -29.65 -7.90 2.91
N VAL A 699 -29.91 -6.64 3.21
CA VAL A 699 -29.59 -5.47 2.38
C VAL A 699 -28.61 -4.53 3.10
N PRO A 700 -27.84 -3.71 2.36
CA PRO A 700 -27.02 -2.65 2.95
C PRO A 700 -27.85 -1.73 3.84
N VAL A 701 -27.29 -1.27 4.97
CA VAL A 701 -28.00 -0.41 5.92
C VAL A 701 -27.59 1.05 5.71
N ARG A 702 -28.57 1.91 5.40
CA ARG A 702 -28.40 3.37 5.24
C ARG A 702 -28.58 4.08 6.58
N GLY A 703 -27.73 5.06 6.90
CA GLY A 703 -27.86 5.88 8.11
C GLY A 703 -27.16 7.23 8.00
N THR A 704 -27.22 8.02 9.07
CA THR A 704 -26.69 9.38 9.16
C THR A 704 -25.78 9.53 10.38
N ALA A 705 -24.57 10.04 10.18
CA ALA A 705 -23.58 10.30 11.22
C ALA A 705 -24.08 11.27 12.31
N VAL A 706 -23.73 10.99 13.56
CA VAL A 706 -24.01 11.83 14.73
C VAL A 706 -22.74 12.57 15.13
N GLU A 707 -22.75 13.90 15.06
CA GLU A 707 -21.56 14.73 15.32
C GLU A 707 -21.69 15.56 16.60
N ALA A 708 -22.77 16.36 16.73
CA ALA A 708 -22.96 17.29 17.85
C ALA A 708 -24.35 17.19 18.49
N THR A 709 -25.39 16.92 17.71
CA THR A 709 -26.75 16.62 18.18
C THR A 709 -27.23 15.34 17.50
N CYS A 710 -27.86 14.45 18.27
CA CYS A 710 -28.50 13.28 17.69
C CYS A 710 -29.83 13.71 17.04
N PRO A 711 -30.03 13.52 15.72
CA PRO A 711 -31.34 13.69 15.14
C PRO A 711 -32.27 12.65 15.76
N ALA A 712 -33.36 13.09 16.39
CA ALA A 712 -34.41 12.24 16.91
C ALA A 712 -35.55 12.15 15.88
N PRO A 713 -35.54 11.17 14.97
CA PRO A 713 -36.71 10.94 14.12
C PRO A 713 -37.90 10.52 15.00
N PRO A 714 -39.14 10.93 14.65
CA PRO A 714 -40.33 10.64 15.44
C PRO A 714 -40.81 9.18 15.36
N ALA A 715 -40.10 8.33 14.61
CA ALA A 715 -40.39 6.93 14.37
C ALA A 715 -39.29 6.03 14.96
N ASP A 716 -39.55 4.73 15.01
CA ASP A 716 -38.59 3.72 15.47
C ASP A 716 -37.28 3.80 14.68
N HIS A 717 -36.15 3.76 15.39
CA HIS A 717 -34.82 3.94 14.82
C HIS A 717 -33.76 3.19 15.62
N VAL A 718 -32.58 3.04 15.03
CA VAL A 718 -31.39 2.50 15.70
C VAL A 718 -30.27 3.53 15.75
N LEU A 719 -29.55 3.54 16.87
CA LEU A 719 -28.27 4.21 17.06
C LEU A 719 -27.18 3.15 17.00
N ILE A 720 -26.43 3.12 15.89
CA ILE A 720 -25.37 2.16 15.62
C ILE A 720 -24.02 2.81 15.92
N TRP A 721 -23.19 2.21 16.77
CA TRP A 721 -21.78 2.56 16.82
C TRP A 721 -21.02 1.89 15.66
N SER A 722 -20.67 2.70 14.67
CA SER A 722 -19.92 2.30 13.46
C SER A 722 -18.44 2.12 13.74
N VAL A 723 -17.85 1.11 13.10
CA VAL A 723 -16.41 0.89 12.96
C VAL A 723 -15.98 0.68 11.51
N THR A 724 -16.86 0.20 10.62
CA THR A 724 -16.55 -0.08 9.20
C THR A 724 -17.54 0.52 8.18
N GLY A 725 -18.65 1.12 8.64
CA GLY A 725 -19.59 1.88 7.81
C GLY A 725 -18.87 2.94 6.95
N ARG A 726 -19.41 3.25 5.77
CA ARG A 726 -18.71 4.01 4.73
C ARG A 726 -19.34 5.37 4.49
N ARG A 727 -18.52 6.42 4.45
CA ARG A 727 -18.96 7.77 4.10
C ARG A 727 -19.31 7.87 2.62
N THR A 728 -20.45 8.45 2.29
CA THR A 728 -20.90 8.61 0.89
C THR A 728 -20.98 10.07 0.43
N ASP A 729 -20.49 11.01 1.24
CA ASP A 729 -20.55 12.46 1.05
C ASP A 729 -19.91 12.96 -0.26
N ALA A 730 -18.88 12.27 -0.76
CA ALA A 730 -18.29 12.63 -2.04
C ALA A 730 -19.17 12.29 -3.26
N LEU A 731 -20.14 11.36 -3.12
CA LEU A 731 -21.00 10.85 -4.20
C LEU A 731 -22.35 11.57 -4.30
N VAL A 732 -22.88 12.13 -3.21
CA VAL A 732 -24.19 12.80 -3.18
C VAL A 732 -24.05 14.25 -2.72
N ASP A 733 -24.56 15.19 -3.53
CA ASP A 733 -24.59 16.61 -3.18
C ASP A 733 -25.72 16.87 -2.16
N GLY A 734 -25.38 16.79 -0.87
CA GLY A 734 -26.26 17.01 0.28
C GLY A 734 -25.44 17.36 1.54
N GLU A 735 -26.02 17.26 2.75
CA GLU A 735 -25.33 17.63 4.02
C GLU A 735 -24.13 16.73 4.41
N GLY A 736 -23.68 15.81 3.55
CA GLY A 736 -22.39 15.12 3.72
C GLY A 736 -22.27 14.18 4.92
N ARG A 737 -23.40 13.77 5.53
CA ARG A 737 -23.45 12.96 6.75
C ARG A 737 -23.88 11.51 6.54
N GLU A 738 -24.07 11.11 5.29
CA GLU A 738 -24.65 9.80 4.99
C GLU A 738 -23.60 8.68 5.10
N ILE A 739 -23.98 7.63 5.82
CA ILE A 739 -23.18 6.44 6.09
C ILE A 739 -23.90 5.20 5.55
N LEU A 740 -23.18 4.34 4.84
CA LEU A 740 -23.70 3.08 4.30
C LEU A 740 -22.89 1.89 4.84
N PHE A 741 -23.58 0.93 5.45
CA PHE A 741 -22.99 -0.33 5.92
C PHE A 741 -23.18 -1.43 4.86
N SER A 742 -22.21 -2.35 4.78
CA SER A 742 -22.30 -3.54 3.92
C SER A 742 -23.49 -4.43 4.32
N ARG A 743 -24.06 -5.19 3.38
CA ARG A 743 -25.02 -6.26 3.71
C ARG A 743 -24.39 -7.41 4.52
N HIS A 744 -23.07 -7.40 4.67
CA HIS A 744 -22.31 -8.37 5.47
C HIS A 744 -21.92 -7.81 6.85
N SER A 745 -22.29 -6.56 7.17
CA SER A 745 -22.17 -6.01 8.53
C SER A 745 -23.24 -6.65 9.43
N GLY A 746 -22.80 -7.17 10.58
CA GLY A 746 -23.70 -7.59 11.66
C GLY A 746 -23.78 -6.53 12.73
N PHE A 747 -24.86 -6.56 13.53
CA PHE A 747 -25.08 -5.59 14.58
C PHE A 747 -25.51 -6.28 15.88
N ARG A 748 -24.75 -6.11 16.96
CA ARG A 748 -25.16 -6.60 18.28
C ARG A 748 -26.10 -5.58 18.94
N VAL A 749 -27.26 -6.01 19.40
CA VAL A 749 -28.17 -5.18 20.19
C VAL A 749 -27.63 -5.08 21.62
N LEU A 750 -27.50 -3.86 22.14
CA LEU A 750 -26.96 -3.59 23.47
C LEU A 750 -28.07 -3.18 24.45
N ASP A 751 -29.08 -2.50 23.95
CA ASP A 751 -30.24 -2.02 24.71
C ASP A 751 -31.38 -1.66 23.74
N VAL A 752 -32.62 -1.64 24.25
CA VAL A 752 -33.81 -1.21 23.49
C VAL A 752 -34.65 -0.32 24.39
N VAL A 753 -34.66 0.98 24.09
CA VAL A 753 -35.23 2.04 24.94
C VAL A 753 -36.46 2.65 24.26
N ARG A 754 -37.50 3.00 25.02
CA ARG A 754 -38.62 3.81 24.50
C ARG A 754 -38.45 5.28 24.87
N ARG A 755 -38.63 6.19 23.90
CA ARG A 755 -38.60 7.64 24.10
C ARG A 755 -39.79 8.26 23.38
N GLY A 756 -40.83 8.61 24.14
CA GLY A 756 -42.12 9.02 23.58
C GLY A 756 -42.79 7.86 22.82
N PRO A 757 -43.28 8.07 21.57
CA PRO A 757 -43.88 7.01 20.76
C PRO A 757 -42.86 6.07 20.10
N ALA A 758 -41.57 6.43 20.07
CA ALA A 758 -40.53 5.70 19.33
C ALA A 758 -39.77 4.69 20.20
N THR A 759 -39.49 3.53 19.59
CA THR A 759 -38.57 2.50 20.08
C THR A 759 -37.19 2.72 19.46
N ILE A 760 -36.16 2.77 20.30
CA ILE A 760 -34.78 3.09 19.93
C ILE A 760 -33.88 1.91 20.28
N GLY A 761 -33.31 1.26 19.27
CA GLY A 761 -32.28 0.24 19.47
C GLY A 761 -30.91 0.88 19.61
N LEU A 762 -30.14 0.50 20.64
CA LEU A 762 -28.72 0.88 20.78
C LEU A 762 -27.87 -0.31 20.33
N LEU A 763 -27.16 -0.16 19.20
CA LEU A 763 -26.51 -1.24 18.46
C LEU A 763 -25.00 -1.01 18.33
N ARG A 764 -24.22 -2.09 18.30
CA ARG A 764 -22.80 -2.08 17.95
C ARG A 764 -22.58 -2.79 16.62
N GLU A 765 -21.85 -2.17 15.69
CA GLU A 765 -21.38 -2.88 14.49
C GLU A 765 -20.34 -3.95 14.87
N LEU A 766 -20.55 -5.17 14.35
CA LEU A 766 -19.64 -6.30 14.43
C LEU A 766 -18.85 -6.44 13.11
N PRO A 767 -17.54 -6.72 13.14
CA PRO A 767 -16.76 -6.96 11.92
C PRO A 767 -17.34 -8.10 11.06
N PRO A 768 -17.20 -8.07 9.72
CA PRO A 768 -17.79 -9.09 8.83
C PRO A 768 -17.36 -10.54 9.08
N HIS A 769 -16.23 -10.75 9.77
CA HIS A 769 -15.70 -12.06 10.12
C HIS A 769 -16.11 -12.55 11.52
N ASP A 770 -16.71 -11.69 12.35
CA ASP A 770 -17.14 -12.04 13.70
C ASP A 770 -18.46 -12.85 13.65
N ARG A 771 -18.33 -14.17 13.50
CA ARG A 771 -19.45 -15.12 13.51
C ARG A 771 -19.83 -15.59 14.92
N SER A 772 -19.55 -14.83 15.97
CA SER A 772 -19.84 -15.23 17.36
C SER A 772 -21.35 -15.26 17.66
N SER A 773 -21.97 -16.40 17.35
CA SER A 773 -23.33 -16.72 17.75
C SER A 773 -23.41 -16.97 19.26
N GLY A 774 -24.02 -16.04 20.00
CA GLY A 774 -24.57 -16.32 21.34
C GLY A 774 -23.58 -16.25 22.50
N THR A 775 -23.55 -15.09 23.14
CA THR A 775 -23.75 -15.01 24.60
C THR A 775 -24.77 -13.89 24.82
N ALA A 776 -25.85 -14.17 25.57
CA ALA A 776 -26.86 -13.15 25.87
C ALA A 776 -26.32 -12.06 26.82
N GLU A 777 -25.26 -12.37 27.56
CA GLU A 777 -24.58 -11.43 28.43
C GLU A 777 -23.71 -10.45 27.62
N LEU A 778 -23.99 -9.15 27.80
CA LEU A 778 -23.20 -8.07 27.24
C LEU A 778 -21.77 -8.10 27.80
N SER A 779 -20.77 -8.01 26.93
CA SER A 779 -19.38 -7.90 27.38
C SER A 779 -19.11 -6.54 28.04
N GLY A 780 -18.07 -6.41 28.85
CA GLY A 780 -17.69 -5.10 29.41
C GLY A 780 -17.35 -4.04 28.36
N ALA A 781 -16.99 -4.43 27.14
CA ALA A 781 -16.82 -3.51 26.01
C ALA A 781 -18.18 -3.07 25.44
N ASP A 782 -19.16 -3.96 25.43
CA ASP A 782 -20.54 -3.67 25.03
C ASP A 782 -21.21 -2.72 26.05
N THR A 783 -20.98 -2.90 27.36
CA THR A 783 -21.45 -1.96 28.40
C THR A 783 -20.81 -0.57 28.24
N ALA A 784 -19.50 -0.49 28.02
CA ALA A 784 -18.81 0.80 27.85
C ALA A 784 -19.28 1.56 26.60
N LEU A 785 -19.59 0.84 25.52
CA LEU A 785 -20.08 1.41 24.27
C LEU A 785 -21.58 1.77 24.35
N LEU A 786 -22.37 1.00 25.11
CA LEU A 786 -23.76 1.34 25.47
C LEU A 786 -23.84 2.68 26.20
N GLU A 787 -22.96 2.95 27.18
CA GLU A 787 -22.93 4.26 27.85
C GLU A 787 -22.57 5.43 26.91
N ARG A 788 -21.74 5.20 25.89
CA ARG A 788 -21.46 6.20 24.84
C ARG A 788 -22.69 6.46 23.96
N LEU A 789 -23.44 5.41 23.61
CA LEU A 789 -24.69 5.55 22.84
C LEU A 789 -25.81 6.20 23.66
N ARG A 790 -25.92 5.92 24.96
CA ARG A 790 -26.81 6.63 25.89
C ARG A 790 -26.46 8.12 25.99
N THR A 791 -25.16 8.44 26.14
CA THR A 791 -24.68 9.83 26.10
C THR A 791 -25.05 10.52 24.78
N ALA A 792 -24.88 9.85 23.64
CA ALA A 792 -25.27 10.38 22.32
C ALA A 792 -26.79 10.59 22.19
N LEU A 793 -27.60 9.70 22.77
CA LEU A 793 -29.06 9.81 22.84
C LEU A 793 -29.51 11.00 23.71
N ASP A 794 -28.81 11.27 24.81
CA ASP A 794 -29.11 12.38 25.72
C ASP A 794 -28.61 13.75 25.22
N LEU A 795 -27.67 13.77 24.28
CA LEU A 795 -27.35 14.95 23.45
C LEU A 795 -28.45 15.29 22.40
N SER A 796 -29.55 14.53 22.36
CA SER A 796 -30.70 14.87 21.51
C SER A 796 -31.59 15.92 22.18
N PRO A 797 -31.87 17.07 21.55
CA PRO A 797 -32.75 18.09 22.11
C PRO A 797 -34.17 17.53 22.30
N ALA A 798 -34.72 17.68 23.50
CA ALA A 798 -36.11 17.33 23.77
C ALA A 798 -37.06 18.14 22.86
N ALA A 799 -37.99 17.45 22.21
CA ALA A 799 -38.97 18.08 21.32
C ALA A 799 -39.82 19.15 22.05
N PRO A 800 -40.26 20.22 21.37
CA PRO A 800 -40.99 21.31 22.01
C PRO A 800 -42.34 20.86 22.56
N ALA A 801 -42.67 21.35 23.75
CA ALA A 801 -43.90 21.00 24.45
C ALA A 801 -45.12 21.75 23.91
N GLY A 802 -45.99 21.03 23.19
CA GLY A 802 -47.44 21.28 23.12
C GLY A 802 -47.94 22.44 22.24
N PRO A 803 -49.13 22.29 21.61
CA PRO A 803 -49.85 23.41 21.01
C PRO A 803 -50.58 24.25 22.06
N SER A 804 -50.94 25.48 21.70
CA SER A 804 -51.95 26.33 22.37
C SER A 804 -52.96 26.83 21.34
#